data_AF-A0A1Y4LI83-F1
#
_entry.id   AF-A0A1Y4LI83-F1
#
_cell.length_a   1.000
_cell.length_b   1.000
_cell.length_c   1.000
_cell.angle_alpha   90.00
_cell.angle_beta   90.00
_cell.angle_gamma   90.00
#
_symmetry.space_group_name_H-M   'P 1'
#
loop_
_entity.id
_entity.type
_entity.pdbx_description
1 polymer ?
#
loop_
_entity_poly.entity_id
_entity_poly.type
_entity_poly.pdbx_seq_one_letter_code
_entity_poly.pdbx_strand_id
1 'polypeptide(L)'
;MRRYRTVLACSLSALALAGACIPALATPYNDSSVTGGSEAWNQWVQEWETVATDYTKVSLTPGEDETQLNFAWYSQNNGSAATPVVHFGTDPSSLTAFTGTAAAVDTSLTDGVAYDYNHVTVTGLQENTTYYYTVEKNGVQTEPVEYTTGSFSSIKMLYVGDPQIGASKGQTQGSESLNADSGAANTAARNDSFGWNRTLEIAAQQNPDLNFIISAGDQVNKTGQAKEEEYAGYLDPEVLASLPVATTIGNHDSLNPDYTYHFNNPNATDYGATQAGGDYYYSYGPGLFIVLNTNNYNAAEHEQAIAEAVAAYPDAKWRVVTIHQDIYGSGLDHSDTDGMILRTQLTPIFDEYDIDVVLQGHDHTYSRSKILYGDGQTHGAYQFQLDETGLDYDWDHAYNIATGEQIPLYPEDGDTAGQALQSAFQQDNLCYTIEDVSGTTVVNPQGTLYMTANSASGSKFYELLATQQDYIAVRSQNWLPSYSVIEMDEDSFTIDTYQITADGQVEAIDQTFTIEKQENAPETPVEAQPMTRADAVQALYEDAGSPAASGASFTDVSGDAAYAQAVAWAAQNGIAAGNGDGTFAPNAPVTREQLAVMLSRYAALQGRALSAGQDALNACSDAASVSGWAQSGVAQVLNGGLLTAENGQFAPKATAMTDELANALAQL
;
A
#
# COMPACT_ATOMS: atom_id res chain seq x y z
N MET A 1 -1.87 -16.07 22.81
CA MET A 1 -1.07 -17.22 23.33
C MET A 1 -1.72 -18.56 22.97
N ARG A 2 -1.39 -19.13 21.80
CA ARG A 2 -1.57 -20.58 21.54
C ARG A 2 -0.20 -21.17 21.21
N ARG A 3 0.18 -22.20 21.96
CA ARG A 3 1.42 -22.97 21.77
C ARG A 3 1.20 -23.92 20.59
N TYR A 4 1.83 -23.67 19.45
CA TYR A 4 1.81 -24.61 18.33
C TYR A 4 2.71 -25.82 18.64
N ARG A 5 2.10 -27.00 18.65
CA ARG A 5 2.79 -28.29 18.72
C ARG A 5 3.23 -28.65 17.30
N THR A 6 4.53 -28.62 17.07
CA THR A 6 5.17 -29.15 15.86
C THR A 6 4.84 -30.64 15.71
N VAL A 7 4.13 -31.03 14.64
CA VAL A 7 3.96 -32.44 14.27
C VAL A 7 5.11 -32.81 13.34
N LEU A 8 6.11 -33.51 13.88
CA LEU A 8 7.15 -34.18 13.10
C LEU A 8 6.55 -35.44 12.45
N ALA A 9 6.36 -35.42 11.13
CA ALA A 9 6.12 -36.64 10.35
C ALA A 9 7.47 -37.31 10.04
N CYS A 10 7.82 -38.33 10.83
CA CYS A 10 8.96 -39.21 10.57
C CYS A 10 8.63 -40.23 9.48
N SER A 11 9.40 -40.24 8.39
CA SER A 11 9.60 -41.42 7.55
C SER A 11 11.07 -41.56 7.16
N LEU A 12 11.76 -42.53 7.77
CA LEU A 12 13.01 -43.14 7.29
C LEU A 12 12.78 -43.73 5.88
N SER A 13 13.69 -43.74 4.90
CA SER A 13 15.16 -43.82 4.93
C SER A 13 15.74 -43.75 3.50
N ALA A 14 16.85 -43.03 3.28
CA ALA A 14 18.04 -43.49 2.55
C ALA A 14 19.16 -42.42 2.61
N LEU A 15 20.38 -42.84 2.97
CA LEU A 15 21.58 -42.02 3.16
C LEU A 15 22.01 -41.23 1.90
N ALA A 16 22.25 -39.93 2.06
CA ALA A 16 23.30 -39.20 1.37
C ALA A 16 23.84 -38.09 2.29
N LEU A 17 25.15 -38.10 2.55
CA LEU A 17 25.84 -37.04 3.29
C LEU A 17 25.86 -35.75 2.45
N ALA A 18 25.22 -34.69 2.94
CA ALA A 18 25.56 -33.31 2.65
C ALA A 18 25.27 -32.48 3.91
N GLY A 19 26.26 -31.76 4.40
CA GLY A 19 26.10 -30.87 5.54
C GLY A 19 25.15 -29.73 5.16
N ALA A 20 23.96 -29.72 5.74
CA ALA A 20 23.09 -28.56 5.75
C ALA A 20 23.22 -27.92 7.13
N CYS A 21 23.74 -26.69 7.18
CA CYS A 21 23.39 -25.77 8.23
C CYS A 21 21.87 -25.64 8.19
N ILE A 22 21.19 -26.07 9.25
CA ILE A 22 19.79 -25.73 9.48
C ILE A 22 19.84 -24.23 9.84
N PRO A 23 19.27 -23.32 9.03
CA PRO A 23 19.14 -21.95 9.49
C PRO A 23 18.29 -21.99 10.76
N ALA A 24 18.80 -21.39 11.84
CA ALA A 24 17.96 -21.09 12.98
C ALA A 24 16.76 -20.30 12.44
N LEU A 25 15.54 -20.80 12.65
CA LEU A 25 14.34 -20.02 12.38
C LEU A 25 14.53 -18.69 13.11
N ALA A 26 14.56 -17.58 12.36
CA ALA A 26 14.68 -16.25 12.95
C ALA A 26 13.54 -16.08 13.96
N THR A 27 13.86 -15.54 15.13
CA THR A 27 12.82 -15.17 16.09
C THR A 27 11.95 -14.08 15.45
N PRO A 28 10.61 -14.08 15.65
CA PRO A 28 9.71 -13.12 15.01
C PRO A 28 9.77 -11.72 15.66
N TYR A 29 10.97 -11.28 16.04
CA TYR A 29 11.32 -9.97 16.59
C TYR A 29 12.85 -9.78 16.62
N ASN A 30 13.31 -8.54 16.76
CA ASN A 30 14.71 -8.19 16.93
C ASN A 30 15.13 -8.13 18.41
N ASP A 31 16.16 -8.91 18.78
CA ASP A 31 16.83 -8.76 20.06
C ASP A 31 17.80 -7.56 20.01
N SER A 32 17.41 -6.45 20.63
CA SER A 32 18.19 -5.21 20.66
C SER A 32 19.50 -5.32 21.45
N SER A 33 19.68 -6.36 22.28
CA SER A 33 20.92 -6.57 23.04
C SER A 33 22.09 -7.04 22.17
N VAL A 34 21.78 -7.58 20.99
CA VAL A 34 22.75 -8.02 19.98
C VAL A 34 22.67 -7.21 18.69
N THR A 35 21.62 -6.40 18.52
CA THR A 35 21.44 -5.48 17.40
C THR A 35 22.07 -4.11 17.74
N GLY A 36 22.82 -3.49 16.82
CA GLY A 36 23.39 -2.14 17.06
C GLY A 36 24.62 -2.08 17.98
N GLY A 37 25.10 -3.23 18.48
CA GLY A 37 26.32 -3.35 19.28
C GLY A 37 26.10 -3.15 20.80
N SER A 38 26.82 -3.93 21.59
CA SER A 38 26.57 -4.03 23.04
C SER A 38 26.80 -2.74 23.84
N GLU A 39 27.62 -1.82 23.35
CA GLU A 39 27.92 -0.56 24.07
C GLU A 39 26.72 0.39 24.03
N ALA A 40 26.16 0.65 22.84
CA ALA A 40 24.97 1.48 22.67
C ALA A 40 23.77 0.91 23.44
N TRP A 41 23.55 -0.40 23.36
CA TRP A 41 22.50 -1.06 24.12
C TRP A 41 22.68 -0.91 25.64
N ASN A 42 23.89 -1.12 26.16
CA ASN A 42 24.14 -0.99 27.61
C ASN A 42 23.96 0.44 28.12
N GLN A 43 24.24 1.45 27.28
CA GLN A 43 23.94 2.84 27.58
C GLN A 43 22.43 3.06 27.62
N TRP A 44 21.72 2.63 26.58
CA TRP A 44 20.26 2.73 26.49
C TRP A 44 19.54 2.10 27.69
N VAL A 45 19.97 0.92 28.13
CA VAL A 45 19.39 0.25 29.31
C VAL A 45 19.49 1.11 30.58
N GLN A 46 20.56 1.93 30.72
CA GLN A 46 20.71 2.85 31.85
C GLN A 46 19.85 4.10 31.70
N GLU A 47 19.61 4.55 30.48
CA GLU A 47 18.80 5.74 30.16
C GLU A 47 17.29 5.45 30.24
N TRP A 48 16.88 4.21 29.99
CA TRP A 48 15.47 3.80 29.93
C TRP A 48 14.65 4.19 31.17
N GLU A 49 15.20 4.13 32.38
CA GLU A 49 14.47 4.52 33.59
C GLU A 49 14.06 6.01 33.54
N THR A 50 14.90 6.85 32.94
CA THR A 50 14.59 8.27 32.74
C THR A 50 13.62 8.47 31.58
N VAL A 51 13.83 7.79 30.45
CA VAL A 51 12.96 7.89 29.26
C VAL A 51 11.54 7.45 29.59
N ALA A 52 11.37 6.26 30.17
CA ALA A 52 10.07 5.65 30.47
C ALA A 52 9.21 6.41 31.49
N THR A 53 9.73 7.48 32.10
CA THR A 53 9.02 8.33 33.06
C THR A 53 8.89 9.78 32.61
N ASP A 54 9.44 10.14 31.45
CA ASP A 54 9.31 11.47 30.86
C ASP A 54 8.17 11.50 29.83
N TYR A 55 6.95 11.72 30.31
CA TYR A 55 5.76 11.85 29.45
C TYR A 55 5.68 13.22 28.77
N THR A 56 6.68 14.10 28.97
CA THR A 56 6.64 15.48 28.47
C THR A 56 7.30 15.64 27.09
N LYS A 57 7.58 14.53 26.40
CA LYS A 57 8.15 14.57 25.05
C LYS A 57 7.30 15.44 24.13
N VAL A 58 7.98 16.13 23.22
CA VAL A 58 7.33 17.01 22.25
C VAL A 58 7.22 16.23 20.95
N SER A 59 6.02 16.15 20.39
CA SER A 59 5.80 15.62 19.05
C SER A 59 5.58 16.76 18.07
N LEU A 60 5.98 16.52 16.83
CA LEU A 60 5.76 17.41 15.70
C LEU A 60 4.92 16.66 14.66
N THR A 61 3.90 17.32 14.12
CA THR A 61 3.10 16.80 13.00
C THR A 61 3.05 17.85 11.89
N PRO A 62 2.88 17.46 10.61
CA PRO A 62 2.62 18.43 9.54
C PRO A 62 1.42 19.32 9.89
N GLY A 63 1.48 20.58 9.46
CA GLY A 63 0.33 21.48 9.53
C GLY A 63 -0.67 21.23 8.39
N GLU A 64 -1.66 22.10 8.26
CA GLU A 64 -2.66 22.04 7.17
C GLU A 64 -2.03 22.09 5.78
N ASP A 65 -0.93 22.83 5.66
CA ASP A 65 -0.07 22.95 4.48
C ASP A 65 1.41 23.03 4.90
N GLU A 66 2.33 23.03 3.94
CA GLU A 66 3.77 23.10 4.18
C GLU A 66 4.25 24.39 4.87
N THR A 67 3.39 25.42 4.99
CA THR A 67 3.69 26.68 5.69
C THR A 67 3.35 26.64 7.18
N GLN A 68 2.85 25.50 7.67
CA GLN A 68 2.42 25.29 9.04
C GLN A 68 3.13 24.09 9.68
N LEU A 69 3.35 24.16 10.99
CA LEU A 69 3.91 23.07 11.79
C LEU A 69 3.17 22.97 13.12
N ASN A 70 2.80 21.76 13.49
CA ASN A 70 2.01 21.48 14.68
C ASN A 70 2.88 20.84 15.77
N PHE A 71 2.65 21.24 17.01
CA PHE A 71 3.32 20.75 18.21
C PHE A 71 2.29 20.16 19.17
N ALA A 72 2.64 19.05 19.81
CA ALA A 72 1.92 18.53 20.98
C ALA A 72 2.89 18.10 22.09
N TRP A 73 2.53 18.33 23.35
CA TRP A 73 3.28 17.84 24.52
C TRP A 73 2.47 17.89 25.81
N TYR A 74 2.85 17.07 26.78
CA TYR A 74 2.29 17.17 28.14
C TYR A 74 3.05 18.15 29.02
N SER A 75 2.31 18.78 29.93
CA SER A 75 2.84 19.57 31.03
C SER A 75 2.21 19.10 32.34
N GLN A 76 3.01 18.92 33.40
CA GLN A 76 2.50 18.39 34.66
C GLN A 76 1.58 19.41 35.35
N ASN A 77 0.34 19.04 35.67
CA ASN A 77 -0.58 19.96 36.32
C ASN A 77 -0.30 20.05 37.83
N ASN A 78 0.50 21.06 38.19
CA ASN A 78 0.86 21.38 39.58
C ASN A 78 -0.04 22.48 40.18
N GLY A 79 -1.26 22.66 39.66
CA GLY A 79 -2.20 23.71 40.07
C GLY A 79 -1.92 25.10 39.48
N SER A 80 -0.97 25.20 38.55
CA SER A 80 -0.73 26.40 37.74
C SER A 80 -1.44 26.26 36.39
N ALA A 81 -1.73 27.38 35.72
CA ALA A 81 -2.30 27.33 34.37
C ALA A 81 -1.32 26.69 33.38
N ALA A 82 -1.84 25.87 32.47
CA ALA A 82 -1.07 25.33 31.35
C ALA A 82 -0.54 26.46 30.46
N THR A 83 0.61 26.22 29.82
CA THR A 83 1.32 27.19 28.99
C THR A 83 1.52 26.62 27.58
N PRO A 84 0.46 26.50 26.76
CA PRO A 84 0.57 26.00 25.38
C PRO A 84 1.21 27.07 24.50
N VAL A 85 2.51 27.31 24.70
CA VAL A 85 3.28 28.35 24.02
C VAL A 85 4.51 27.73 23.37
N VAL A 86 4.63 27.96 22.07
CA VAL A 86 5.85 27.71 21.29
C VAL A 86 6.45 29.05 20.93
N HIS A 87 7.74 29.25 21.19
CA HIS A 87 8.48 30.39 20.66
C HIS A 87 9.20 29.93 19.40
N PHE A 88 8.99 30.58 18.26
CA PHE A 88 9.45 30.12 16.96
C PHE A 88 10.02 31.28 16.13
N GLY A 89 11.07 31.05 15.34
CA GLY A 89 11.65 32.06 14.46
C GLY A 89 13.04 31.69 13.93
N THR A 90 13.57 32.50 13.02
CA THR A 90 14.88 32.25 12.36
C THR A 90 16.09 32.77 13.17
N ASP A 91 15.85 33.53 14.25
CA ASP A 91 16.88 34.03 15.16
C ASP A 91 16.63 33.43 16.55
N PRO A 92 17.50 32.52 17.05
CA PRO A 92 17.30 31.87 18.34
C PRO A 92 17.36 32.84 19.52
N SER A 93 17.84 34.07 19.33
CA SER A 93 17.85 35.12 20.35
C SER A 93 16.60 36.00 20.36
N SER A 94 15.71 35.83 19.37
CA SER A 94 14.52 36.69 19.17
C SER A 94 13.35 35.91 18.58
N LEU A 95 12.90 34.87 19.28
CA LEU A 95 11.77 34.03 18.89
C LEU A 95 10.41 34.71 19.13
N THR A 96 9.43 34.40 18.28
CA THR A 96 8.05 34.90 18.38
C THR A 96 7.16 33.88 19.06
N ALA A 97 6.35 34.30 20.04
CA ALA A 97 5.43 33.41 20.73
C ALA A 97 4.17 33.12 19.91
N PHE A 98 3.86 31.83 19.76
CA PHE A 98 2.60 31.28 19.28
C PHE A 98 1.90 30.62 20.44
N THR A 99 0.61 30.90 20.63
CA THR A 99 -0.19 30.33 21.72
C THR A 99 -1.28 29.46 21.15
N GLY A 100 -1.42 28.25 21.66
CA GLY A 100 -2.45 27.31 21.26
C GLY A 100 -3.39 26.95 22.42
N THR A 101 -3.82 25.70 22.45
CA THR A 101 -4.82 25.19 23.38
C THR A 101 -4.22 24.17 24.34
N ALA A 102 -4.86 24.02 25.50
CA ALA A 102 -4.52 22.97 26.44
C ALA A 102 -5.77 22.41 27.10
N ALA A 103 -5.75 21.12 27.44
CA ALA A 103 -6.80 20.49 28.24
C ALA A 103 -6.20 19.39 29.13
N ALA A 104 -6.98 18.95 30.13
CA ALA A 104 -6.53 17.93 31.06
C ALA A 104 -6.38 16.56 30.35
N VAL A 105 -5.30 15.86 30.65
CA VAL A 105 -5.09 14.45 30.31
C VAL A 105 -5.90 13.59 31.29
N ASP A 106 -6.44 12.46 30.81
CA ASP A 106 -7.07 11.48 31.68
C ASP A 106 -6.04 10.90 32.65
N THR A 107 -6.20 11.20 33.95
CA THR A 107 -5.28 10.75 35.00
C THR A 107 -5.16 9.24 35.13
N SER A 108 -6.12 8.46 34.61
CA SER A 108 -6.02 7.00 34.59
C SER A 108 -4.97 6.48 33.62
N LEU A 109 -4.54 7.30 32.65
CA LEU A 109 -3.50 6.98 31.68
C LEU A 109 -2.09 7.36 32.17
N THR A 110 -2.00 8.22 33.17
CA THR A 110 -0.75 8.83 33.66
C THR A 110 -0.42 8.45 35.10
N ASP A 111 -0.73 7.22 35.51
CA ASP A 111 -0.49 6.69 36.87
C ASP A 111 -1.10 7.55 38.00
N GLY A 112 -2.20 8.23 37.71
CA GLY A 112 -2.89 9.14 38.65
C GLY A 112 -2.23 10.52 38.79
N VAL A 113 -1.16 10.80 38.05
CA VAL A 113 -0.51 12.12 38.04
C VAL A 113 -1.27 13.03 37.09
N ALA A 114 -1.64 14.23 37.54
CA ALA A 114 -2.34 15.18 36.70
C ALA A 114 -1.39 15.81 35.67
N TYR A 115 -1.78 15.78 34.40
CA TYR A 115 -1.14 16.47 33.29
C TYR A 115 -2.18 17.25 32.49
N ASP A 116 -1.72 18.30 31.81
CA ASP A 116 -2.46 18.93 30.72
C ASP A 116 -1.69 18.69 29.42
N TYR A 117 -2.37 18.29 28.35
CA TYR A 117 -1.79 18.26 27.00
C TYR A 117 -1.89 19.66 26.40
N ASN A 118 -0.91 20.02 25.58
CA ASN A 118 -0.78 21.32 24.94
C ASN A 118 -0.66 21.09 23.44
N HIS A 119 -1.43 21.82 22.65
CA HIS A 119 -1.37 21.81 21.19
C HIS A 119 -1.12 23.22 20.70
N VAL A 120 -0.14 23.40 19.80
CA VAL A 120 0.20 24.70 19.22
C VAL A 120 0.52 24.53 17.74
N THR A 121 0.00 25.42 16.91
CA THR A 121 0.35 25.54 15.50
C THR A 121 1.17 26.80 15.29
N VAL A 122 2.34 26.65 14.66
CA VAL A 122 3.12 27.78 14.13
C VAL A 122 2.85 27.91 12.64
N THR A 123 2.90 29.14 12.12
CA THR A 123 2.52 29.44 10.73
C THR A 123 3.55 30.35 10.07
N GLY A 124 3.52 30.41 8.74
CA GLY A 124 4.40 31.27 7.94
C GLY A 124 5.79 30.67 7.72
N LEU A 125 5.92 29.35 7.79
CA LEU A 125 7.12 28.64 7.39
C LEU A 125 7.41 28.94 5.91
N GLN A 126 8.69 29.09 5.60
CA GLN A 126 9.19 29.31 4.25
C GLN A 126 10.02 28.10 3.86
N GLU A 127 10.02 27.79 2.58
CA GLU A 127 10.83 26.73 2.00
C GLU A 127 12.32 26.90 2.34
N ASN A 128 13.07 25.81 2.49
CA ASN A 128 14.53 25.80 2.63
C ASN A 128 15.06 26.77 3.72
N THR A 129 14.35 26.86 4.85
CA THR A 129 14.62 27.85 5.90
C THR A 129 14.84 27.17 7.24
N THR A 130 15.94 27.54 7.91
CA THR A 130 16.23 27.11 9.28
C THR A 130 15.54 28.03 10.28
N TYR A 131 14.81 27.40 11.18
CA TYR A 131 14.12 27.97 12.32
C TYR A 131 14.67 27.38 13.61
N TYR A 132 14.34 28.05 14.70
CA TYR A 132 14.58 27.59 16.05
C TYR A 132 13.28 27.66 16.81
N TYR A 133 13.08 26.72 17.73
CA TYR A 133 11.92 26.74 18.60
C TYR A 133 12.23 26.39 20.05
N THR A 134 11.43 26.94 20.97
CA THR A 134 11.33 26.48 22.36
C THR A 134 9.87 26.23 22.69
N VAL A 135 9.60 25.33 23.63
CA VAL A 135 8.25 25.14 24.18
C VAL A 135 8.23 25.53 25.65
N GLU A 136 7.07 25.98 26.15
CA GLU A 136 6.90 26.24 27.57
C GLU A 136 6.34 25.00 28.29
N LYS A 137 7.15 24.42 29.19
CA LYS A 137 6.72 23.38 30.12
C LYS A 137 6.56 24.02 31.50
N ASN A 138 5.32 24.11 31.98
CA ASN A 138 5.01 24.72 33.27
C ASN A 138 5.54 26.15 33.44
N GLY A 139 5.46 26.97 32.38
CA GLY A 139 5.97 28.35 32.36
C GLY A 139 7.49 28.48 32.31
N VAL A 140 8.22 27.38 32.07
CA VAL A 140 9.66 27.39 31.81
C VAL A 140 9.90 27.06 30.34
N GLN A 141 10.61 27.94 29.64
CA GLN A 141 11.03 27.68 28.26
C GLN A 141 12.14 26.62 28.23
N THR A 142 12.03 25.67 27.29
CA THR A 142 13.10 24.70 27.00
C THR A 142 14.29 25.37 26.32
N GLU A 143 15.40 24.63 26.19
CA GLU A 143 16.48 25.03 25.30
C GLU A 143 16.02 25.07 23.84
N PRO A 144 16.58 25.95 22.99
CA PRO A 144 16.25 26.03 21.57
C PRO A 144 16.60 24.74 20.82
N VAL A 145 15.66 24.26 20.03
CA VAL A 145 15.82 23.16 19.06
C VAL A 145 15.83 23.75 17.66
N GLU A 146 16.72 23.25 16.80
CA GLU A 146 16.78 23.65 15.38
C GLU A 146 15.79 22.83 14.55
N TYR A 147 15.09 23.49 13.63
CA TYR A 147 14.16 22.87 12.69
C TYR A 147 14.39 23.48 11.31
N THR A 148 14.55 22.66 10.26
CA THR A 148 14.76 23.16 8.90
C THR A 148 13.71 22.61 7.97
N THR A 149 13.02 23.50 7.25
CA THR A 149 12.11 23.10 6.17
C THR A 149 12.90 22.68 4.93
N GLY A 150 12.43 21.64 4.25
CA GLY A 150 12.94 21.22 2.94
C GLY A 150 12.33 22.01 1.79
N SER A 151 12.41 21.42 0.60
CA SER A 151 11.73 21.92 -0.60
C SER A 151 10.22 21.67 -0.51
N PHE A 152 9.43 22.58 -1.09
CA PHE A 152 7.97 22.53 -1.14
C PHE A 152 7.48 22.06 -2.51
N SER A 153 8.29 22.20 -3.57
CA SER A 153 7.93 21.70 -4.91
C SER A 153 8.36 20.26 -5.19
N SER A 154 9.37 19.79 -4.48
CA SER A 154 9.89 18.42 -4.54
C SER A 154 10.16 17.97 -3.12
N ILE A 155 9.38 17.00 -2.66
CA ILE A 155 9.31 16.61 -1.26
C ILE A 155 9.89 15.21 -1.10
N LYS A 156 10.54 14.98 0.03
CA LYS A 156 11.09 13.68 0.41
C LYS A 156 10.52 13.26 1.76
N MET A 157 9.98 12.05 1.82
CA MET A 157 9.29 11.54 2.99
C MET A 157 9.84 10.18 3.38
N LEU A 158 9.86 9.90 4.67
CA LEU A 158 10.09 8.55 5.17
C LEU A 158 8.74 7.88 5.34
N TYR A 159 8.61 6.63 4.92
CA TYR A 159 7.41 5.83 5.13
C TYR A 159 7.73 4.61 5.99
N VAL A 160 7.02 4.47 7.11
CA VAL A 160 7.24 3.43 8.13
C VAL A 160 5.92 2.82 8.59
N GLY A 161 5.97 1.54 8.95
CA GLY A 161 4.85 0.79 9.52
C GLY A 161 5.22 0.25 10.89
N ASP A 162 4.22 0.15 11.76
CA ASP A 162 4.23 -0.67 12.97
C ASP A 162 5.51 -0.56 13.83
N PRO A 163 5.92 0.65 14.28
CA PRO A 163 6.89 0.76 15.36
C PRO A 163 6.43 -0.05 16.59
N GLN A 164 5.13 -0.01 16.89
CA GLN A 164 4.40 -0.82 17.87
C GLN A 164 5.21 -1.04 19.15
N ILE A 165 5.62 0.06 19.79
CA ILE A 165 6.52 0.02 20.94
C ILE A 165 5.89 -0.79 22.08
N GLY A 166 6.53 -1.89 22.48
CA GLY A 166 6.03 -2.83 23.51
C GLY A 166 5.50 -4.15 22.94
N ALA A 167 5.51 -4.36 21.62
CA ALA A 167 5.03 -5.58 20.98
C ALA A 167 5.92 -6.80 21.20
N SER A 168 7.22 -6.61 21.51
CA SER A 168 8.14 -7.74 21.79
C SER A 168 7.88 -8.45 23.13
N LYS A 169 6.81 -8.10 23.86
CA LYS A 169 6.39 -8.74 25.11
C LYS A 169 6.25 -10.26 24.95
N GLY A 170 6.79 -11.01 25.92
CA GLY A 170 6.80 -12.47 25.92
C GLY A 170 7.93 -13.12 25.11
N GLN A 171 8.74 -12.32 24.40
CA GLN A 171 9.96 -12.80 23.75
C GLN A 171 11.12 -12.92 24.75
N THR A 172 12.21 -13.58 24.33
CA THR A 172 13.40 -13.81 25.17
C THR A 172 14.61 -13.03 24.67
N GLN A 173 15.10 -12.08 25.45
CA GLN A 173 16.32 -11.31 25.20
C GLN A 173 17.46 -11.84 26.10
N GLY A 174 18.41 -12.56 25.50
CA GLY A 174 19.41 -13.31 26.26
C GLY A 174 18.78 -14.31 27.24
N SER A 175 18.82 -14.02 28.55
CA SER A 175 18.15 -14.82 29.60
C SER A 175 16.91 -14.13 30.20
N GLU A 176 16.61 -12.91 29.78
CA GLU A 176 15.46 -12.13 30.24
C GLU A 176 14.22 -12.45 29.38
N SER A 177 13.06 -12.60 30.02
CA SER A 177 11.78 -12.60 29.32
C SER A 177 11.26 -11.17 29.29
N LEU A 178 11.01 -10.65 28.09
CA LEU A 178 10.47 -9.31 27.91
C LEU A 178 9.03 -9.25 28.44
N ASN A 179 8.70 -8.19 29.16
CA ASN A 179 7.40 -7.99 29.80
C ASN A 179 6.80 -6.63 29.40
N ALA A 180 5.50 -6.49 29.60
CA ALA A 180 4.73 -5.27 29.33
C ALA A 180 4.16 -4.64 30.61
N ASP A 181 4.91 -4.71 31.71
CA ASP A 181 4.55 -4.03 32.97
C ASP A 181 4.53 -2.50 32.76
N SER A 182 4.11 -1.73 33.76
CA SER A 182 4.02 -0.26 33.64
C SER A 182 5.38 0.42 33.89
N GLY A 183 5.58 1.58 33.26
CA GLY A 183 6.76 2.42 33.45
C GLY A 183 8.07 1.74 33.08
N ALA A 184 9.15 2.05 33.81
CA ALA A 184 10.49 1.52 33.53
C ALA A 184 10.61 -0.02 33.59
N ALA A 185 9.64 -0.72 34.19
CA ALA A 185 9.60 -2.18 34.21
C ALA A 185 9.23 -2.79 32.85
N ASN A 186 8.64 -2.01 31.92
CA ASN A 186 8.27 -2.43 30.57
C ASN A 186 9.52 -2.70 29.72
N THR A 187 10.06 -3.92 29.80
CA THR A 187 11.30 -4.26 29.07
C THR A 187 11.08 -4.56 27.59
N ALA A 188 9.83 -4.84 27.18
CA ALA A 188 9.46 -4.88 25.77
C ALA A 188 9.56 -3.49 25.14
N ALA A 189 8.93 -2.47 25.76
CA ALA A 189 9.02 -1.09 25.28
C ALA A 189 10.47 -0.58 25.22
N ARG A 190 11.30 -0.94 26.22
CA ARG A 190 12.74 -0.66 26.20
C ARG A 190 13.43 -1.24 24.96
N ASN A 191 13.17 -2.51 24.64
CA ASN A 191 13.77 -3.20 23.50
C ASN A 191 13.35 -2.54 22.18
N ASP A 192 12.06 -2.28 22.04
CA ASP A 192 11.45 -1.82 20.80
C ASP A 192 11.80 -0.36 20.52
N SER A 193 11.85 0.48 21.55
CA SER A 193 12.27 1.89 21.45
C SER A 193 13.71 2.02 20.97
N PHE A 194 14.60 1.11 21.39
CA PHE A 194 15.98 1.09 20.87
C PHE A 194 16.02 0.76 19.37
N GLY A 195 15.25 -0.24 18.94
CA GLY A 195 15.14 -0.61 17.54
C GLY A 195 14.55 0.51 16.69
N TRP A 196 13.51 1.16 17.19
CA TRP A 196 12.86 2.30 16.56
C TRP A 196 13.80 3.49 16.39
N ASN A 197 14.45 3.92 17.49
CA ASN A 197 15.43 5.00 17.46
C ASN A 197 16.53 4.71 16.43
N ARG A 198 17.09 3.51 16.48
CA ARG A 198 18.12 3.07 15.53
C ARG A 198 17.66 3.14 14.07
N THR A 199 16.44 2.70 13.76
CA THR A 199 15.92 2.76 12.39
C THR A 199 15.82 4.20 11.90
N LEU A 200 15.23 5.07 12.71
CA LEU A 200 15.05 6.47 12.37
C LEU A 200 16.38 7.21 12.18
N GLU A 201 17.33 7.04 13.10
CA GLU A 201 18.64 7.70 13.04
C GLU A 201 19.44 7.26 11.79
N ILE A 202 19.39 5.97 11.44
CA ILE A 202 20.04 5.46 10.22
C ILE A 202 19.35 6.02 8.97
N ALA A 203 18.02 5.98 8.92
CA ALA A 203 17.25 6.45 7.77
C ALA A 203 17.43 7.96 7.54
N ALA A 204 17.37 8.77 8.60
CA ALA A 204 17.56 10.21 8.54
C ALA A 204 19.01 10.58 8.19
N GLN A 205 20.01 9.85 8.68
CA GLN A 205 21.40 10.06 8.29
C GLN A 205 21.64 9.82 6.79
N GLN A 206 20.94 8.85 6.19
CA GLN A 206 21.03 8.59 4.75
C GLN A 206 20.22 9.58 3.92
N ASN A 207 19.19 10.20 4.51
CA ASN A 207 18.26 11.11 3.86
C ASN A 207 18.15 12.42 4.65
N PRO A 208 19.20 13.27 4.66
CA PRO A 208 19.24 14.47 5.49
C PRO A 208 18.29 15.59 5.05
N ASP A 209 17.62 15.42 3.90
CA ASP A 209 16.71 16.36 3.26
C ASP A 209 15.23 15.94 3.37
N LEU A 210 14.90 15.05 4.32
CA LEU A 210 13.52 14.65 4.62
C LEU A 210 12.66 15.85 5.07
N ASN A 211 11.45 15.95 4.52
CA ASN A 211 10.44 16.91 4.93
C ASN A 211 9.65 16.44 6.16
N PHE A 212 9.22 15.18 6.17
CA PHE A 212 8.46 14.54 7.26
C PHE A 212 8.44 13.00 7.14
N ILE A 213 7.88 12.33 8.14
CA ILE A 213 7.65 10.89 8.18
C ILE A 213 6.14 10.62 8.05
N ILE A 214 5.75 9.61 7.26
CA ILE A 214 4.42 9.00 7.27
C ILE A 214 4.50 7.69 8.06
N SER A 215 3.69 7.56 9.11
CA SER A 215 3.55 6.34 9.92
C SER A 215 2.18 5.71 9.68
N ALA A 216 2.14 4.48 9.16
CA ALA A 216 0.91 3.73 8.88
C ALA A 216 0.25 3.09 10.12
N GLY A 217 0.41 3.68 11.30
CA GLY A 217 -0.29 3.24 12.51
C GLY A 217 0.52 2.33 13.43
N ASP A 218 -0.12 2.01 14.56
CA ASP A 218 0.42 1.22 15.65
C ASP A 218 1.74 1.82 16.16
N GLN A 219 1.70 3.05 16.63
CA GLN A 219 2.89 3.69 17.20
C GLN A 219 3.31 2.97 18.49
N VAL A 220 2.33 2.59 19.30
CA VAL A 220 2.49 1.95 20.62
C VAL A 220 1.57 0.72 20.71
N ASN A 221 1.76 -0.15 21.71
CA ASN A 221 1.21 -1.53 21.70
C ASN A 221 0.07 -1.79 22.69
N LYS A 222 -0.05 -1.06 23.80
CA LYS A 222 -1.08 -1.33 24.81
C LYS A 222 -2.46 -0.78 24.39
N THR A 223 -3.34 -1.67 23.98
CA THR A 223 -4.71 -1.32 23.59
C THR A 223 -5.65 -1.23 24.80
N GLY A 224 -6.41 -0.14 24.91
CA GLY A 224 -7.42 0.08 25.97
C GLY A 224 -6.84 0.19 27.39
N GLN A 225 -5.53 0.45 27.53
CA GLN A 225 -4.80 0.51 28.80
C GLN A 225 -3.82 1.69 28.81
N ALA A 226 -3.43 2.15 30.00
CA ALA A 226 -2.39 3.17 30.17
C ALA A 226 -1.05 2.71 29.57
N LYS A 227 -0.39 3.61 28.82
CA LYS A 227 0.80 3.27 28.01
C LYS A 227 1.75 4.43 27.73
N GLU A 228 1.78 5.40 28.62
CA GLU A 228 2.59 6.62 28.45
C GLU A 228 4.10 6.32 28.38
N GLU A 229 4.57 5.21 28.97
CA GLU A 229 5.96 4.79 28.80
C GLU A 229 6.28 4.28 27.37
N GLU A 230 5.28 3.76 26.65
CA GLU A 230 5.45 3.36 25.25
C GLU A 230 5.55 4.60 24.36
N TYR A 231 4.72 5.64 24.61
CA TYR A 231 4.83 6.94 23.92
C TYR A 231 6.13 7.66 24.25
N ALA A 232 6.57 7.63 25.50
CA ALA A 232 7.84 8.24 25.89
C ALA A 232 9.03 7.60 25.14
N GLY A 233 9.00 6.28 24.92
CA GLY A 233 9.98 5.58 24.09
C GLY A 233 9.83 5.83 22.60
N TYR A 234 8.60 5.94 22.09
CA TYR A 234 8.31 6.26 20.69
C TYR A 234 8.81 7.66 20.29
N LEU A 235 8.61 8.66 21.16
CA LEU A 235 8.95 10.07 20.94
C LEU A 235 10.38 10.44 21.40
N ASP A 236 11.16 9.49 21.92
CA ASP A 236 12.54 9.73 22.38
C ASP A 236 13.58 9.99 21.27
N PRO A 237 13.49 9.39 20.06
CA PRO A 237 14.51 9.58 19.01
C PRO A 237 14.79 11.06 18.71
N GLU A 238 16.07 11.42 18.62
CA GLU A 238 16.50 12.82 18.52
C GLU A 238 16.00 13.46 17.22
N VAL A 239 15.98 12.69 16.12
CA VAL A 239 15.44 13.17 14.84
C VAL A 239 13.99 13.65 14.92
N LEU A 240 13.16 13.09 15.80
CA LEU A 240 11.75 13.48 15.95
C LEU A 240 11.57 14.88 16.57
N ALA A 241 12.62 15.45 17.18
CA ALA A 241 12.60 16.84 17.60
C ALA A 241 12.61 17.83 16.41
N SER A 242 13.00 17.38 15.22
CA SER A 242 13.08 18.24 14.02
C SER A 242 12.43 17.66 12.77
N LEU A 243 11.90 16.43 12.85
CA LEU A 243 11.25 15.73 11.75
C LEU A 243 9.79 15.41 12.12
N PRO A 244 8.81 16.10 11.52
CA PRO A 244 7.39 15.88 11.82
C PRO A 244 6.94 14.48 11.38
N VAL A 245 5.94 13.93 12.08
CA VAL A 245 5.35 12.63 11.75
C VAL A 245 3.86 12.79 11.49
N ALA A 246 3.40 12.45 10.28
CA ALA A 246 1.99 12.22 9.99
C ALA A 246 1.63 10.80 10.42
N THR A 247 0.91 10.67 11.54
CA THR A 247 0.55 9.37 12.12
C THR A 247 -0.84 8.94 11.69
N THR A 248 -1.01 7.67 11.37
CA THR A 248 -2.31 7.00 11.21
C THR A 248 -2.69 6.33 12.52
N ILE A 249 -3.98 6.17 12.81
CA ILE A 249 -4.45 5.45 14.00
C ILE A 249 -4.46 3.95 13.68
N GLY A 250 -3.66 3.15 14.40
CA GLY A 250 -3.71 1.70 14.32
C GLY A 250 -4.64 1.06 15.33
N ASN A 251 -4.83 -0.25 15.25
CA ASN A 251 -5.74 -0.95 16.16
C ASN A 251 -5.22 -0.91 17.60
N HIS A 252 -3.90 -0.80 17.81
CA HIS A 252 -3.31 -0.65 19.13
C HIS A 252 -3.43 0.77 19.71
N ASP A 253 -3.68 1.77 18.86
CA ASP A 253 -3.90 3.16 19.27
C ASP A 253 -5.40 3.43 19.57
N SER A 254 -6.29 2.83 18.78
CA SER A 254 -7.71 3.17 18.61
C SER A 254 -8.58 3.24 19.87
N LEU A 255 -8.26 2.48 20.93
CA LEU A 255 -9.09 2.36 22.13
C LEU A 255 -8.67 3.29 23.27
N ASN A 256 -7.76 4.24 23.03
CA ASN A 256 -7.35 5.22 24.01
C ASN A 256 -7.39 6.64 23.45
N PRO A 257 -7.78 7.64 24.26
CA PRO A 257 -7.71 9.04 23.86
C PRO A 257 -6.28 9.63 23.90
N ASP A 258 -5.31 8.90 24.50
CA ASP A 258 -3.91 9.35 24.62
C ASP A 258 -3.26 9.68 23.27
N TYR A 259 -3.65 8.99 22.19
CA TYR A 259 -3.23 9.32 20.83
C TYR A 259 -3.49 10.81 20.50
N THR A 260 -4.72 11.29 20.71
CA THR A 260 -5.07 12.70 20.41
C THR A 260 -4.36 13.70 21.32
N TYR A 261 -3.91 13.27 22.50
CA TYR A 261 -3.16 14.13 23.39
C TYR A 261 -1.72 14.31 22.89
N HIS A 262 -1.15 13.26 22.28
CA HIS A 262 0.21 13.22 21.74
C HIS A 262 0.35 13.73 20.31
N PHE A 263 -0.72 13.84 19.51
CA PHE A 263 -0.64 14.31 18.13
C PHE A 263 -1.65 15.41 17.83
N ASN A 264 -1.16 16.55 17.31
CA ASN A 264 -1.99 17.68 16.90
C ASN A 264 -2.20 17.65 15.38
N ASN A 265 -3.04 16.74 14.90
CA ASN A 265 -3.25 16.55 13.46
C ASN A 265 -4.13 17.66 12.85
N PRO A 266 -3.79 18.20 11.66
CA PRO A 266 -4.57 19.24 11.00
C PRO A 266 -5.85 18.68 10.38
N ASN A 267 -6.87 19.52 10.22
CA ASN A 267 -8.16 19.16 9.60
C ASN A 267 -8.77 17.84 10.08
N ALA A 268 -8.62 17.52 11.38
CA ALA A 268 -9.25 16.36 11.96
C ALA A 268 -10.78 16.46 11.87
N THR A 269 -11.42 15.35 11.50
CA THR A 269 -12.86 15.23 11.31
C THR A 269 -13.49 14.35 12.39
N ASP A 270 -14.82 14.37 12.48
CA ASP A 270 -15.58 13.44 13.32
C ASP A 270 -15.91 12.11 12.57
N TYR A 271 -15.44 11.95 11.33
CA TYR A 271 -15.64 10.76 10.51
C TYR A 271 -14.66 9.65 10.90
N GLY A 272 -15.08 8.38 10.80
CA GLY A 272 -14.20 7.25 11.09
C GLY A 272 -13.74 7.20 12.56
N ALA A 273 -14.42 7.93 13.45
CA ALA A 273 -13.89 8.21 14.78
C ALA A 273 -13.91 6.99 15.70
N THR A 274 -12.81 6.80 16.43
CA THR A 274 -12.70 5.93 17.61
C THR A 274 -12.38 6.77 18.85
N GLN A 275 -11.94 6.16 19.95
CA GLN A 275 -11.48 6.94 21.11
C GLN A 275 -10.21 7.74 20.81
N ALA A 276 -9.42 7.30 19.83
CA ALA A 276 -8.19 7.92 19.39
C ALA A 276 -8.39 9.06 18.37
N GLY A 277 -9.63 9.43 18.02
CA GLY A 277 -9.92 10.43 16.99
C GLY A 277 -10.42 9.82 15.69
N GLY A 278 -10.59 10.64 14.65
CA GLY A 278 -11.13 10.25 13.35
C GLY A 278 -10.17 10.50 12.20
N ASP A 279 -10.73 10.53 11.00
CA ASP A 279 -10.02 10.81 9.75
C ASP A 279 -9.51 12.25 9.75
N TYR A 280 -8.40 12.49 9.04
CA TYR A 280 -7.87 13.84 8.84
C TYR A 280 -7.15 13.96 7.49
N TYR A 281 -6.83 15.19 7.09
CA TYR A 281 -6.14 15.43 5.82
C TYR A 281 -5.27 16.68 5.87
N TYR A 282 -4.28 16.75 4.99
CA TYR A 282 -3.41 17.91 4.82
C TYR A 282 -2.86 17.95 3.41
N SER A 283 -2.41 19.14 3.00
CA SER A 283 -1.60 19.28 1.80
C SER A 283 -0.14 19.44 2.18
N TYR A 284 0.76 18.99 1.31
CA TYR A 284 2.17 19.34 1.43
C TYR A 284 2.79 19.29 0.05
N GLY A 285 3.20 20.45 -0.46
CA GLY A 285 3.76 20.55 -1.81
C GLY A 285 2.77 20.08 -2.89
N PRO A 286 3.15 19.16 -3.80
CA PRO A 286 2.26 18.69 -4.86
C PRO A 286 1.20 17.68 -4.39
N GLY A 287 1.28 17.19 -3.15
CA GLY A 287 0.44 16.11 -2.62
C GLY A 287 -0.71 16.57 -1.72
N LEU A 288 -1.87 15.93 -1.89
CA LEU A 288 -2.93 15.83 -0.91
C LEU A 288 -2.79 14.50 -0.17
N PHE A 289 -2.67 14.57 1.15
CA PHE A 289 -2.55 13.42 2.03
C PHE A 289 -3.83 13.26 2.84
N ILE A 290 -4.45 12.09 2.76
CA ILE A 290 -5.70 11.75 3.45
C ILE A 290 -5.41 10.56 4.36
N VAL A 291 -5.73 10.68 5.64
CA VAL A 291 -5.43 9.64 6.64
C VAL A 291 -6.75 9.16 7.22
N LEU A 292 -7.05 7.88 7.02
CA LEU A 292 -8.31 7.28 7.43
C LEU A 292 -8.10 6.39 8.66
N ASN A 293 -8.95 6.55 9.66
CA ASN A 293 -9.02 5.68 10.83
C ASN A 293 -9.87 4.45 10.52
N THR A 294 -9.29 3.52 9.78
CA THR A 294 -9.94 2.26 9.34
C THR A 294 -10.21 1.27 10.47
N ASN A 295 -9.97 1.62 11.74
CA ASN A 295 -10.48 0.88 12.89
C ASN A 295 -11.99 1.07 13.08
N ASN A 296 -12.56 2.12 12.48
CA ASN A 296 -13.99 2.24 12.25
C ASN A 296 -14.27 1.78 10.81
N TYR A 297 -14.97 0.66 10.63
CA TYR A 297 -15.20 0.09 9.29
C TYR A 297 -16.32 0.80 8.50
N ASN A 298 -16.72 2.01 8.90
CA ASN A 298 -17.74 2.78 8.21
C ASN A 298 -17.16 3.51 6.98
N ALA A 299 -17.02 2.79 5.87
CA ALA A 299 -16.48 3.34 4.61
C ALA A 299 -17.24 4.57 4.09
N ALA A 300 -18.52 4.75 4.44
CA ALA A 300 -19.28 5.94 4.03
C ALA A 300 -18.83 7.22 4.77
N GLU A 301 -18.34 7.09 6.00
CA GLU A 301 -17.73 8.22 6.73
C GLU A 301 -16.36 8.55 6.13
N HIS A 302 -15.56 7.54 5.81
CA HIS A 302 -14.28 7.72 5.12
C HIS A 302 -14.45 8.38 3.74
N GLU A 303 -15.47 7.99 2.99
CA GLU A 303 -15.82 8.65 1.72
C GLU A 303 -16.10 10.14 1.91
N GLN A 304 -16.81 10.52 2.99
CA GLN A 304 -17.09 11.93 3.30
C GLN A 304 -15.80 12.70 3.60
N ALA A 305 -14.88 12.11 4.36
CA ALA A 305 -13.57 12.71 4.63
C ALA A 305 -12.76 12.91 3.33
N ILE A 306 -12.72 11.90 2.45
CA ILE A 306 -12.05 11.99 1.15
C ILE A 306 -12.68 13.08 0.28
N ALA A 307 -14.01 13.12 0.20
CA ALA A 307 -14.73 14.12 -0.59
C ALA A 307 -14.44 15.55 -0.12
N GLU A 308 -14.40 15.77 1.20
CA GLU A 308 -14.04 17.06 1.79
C GLU A 308 -12.58 17.44 1.48
N ALA A 309 -11.65 16.49 1.62
CA ALA A 309 -10.23 16.71 1.35
C ALA A 309 -9.98 17.07 -0.13
N VAL A 310 -10.57 16.31 -1.06
CA VAL A 310 -10.46 16.57 -2.51
C VAL A 310 -11.11 17.90 -2.89
N ALA A 311 -12.22 18.26 -2.26
CA ALA A 311 -12.87 19.55 -2.47
C ALA A 311 -12.05 20.73 -1.92
N ALA A 312 -11.31 20.53 -0.82
CA ALA A 312 -10.43 21.53 -0.22
C ALA A 312 -9.16 21.77 -1.08
N TYR A 313 -8.64 20.72 -1.71
CA TYR A 313 -7.40 20.76 -2.51
C TYR A 313 -7.61 20.20 -3.93
N PRO A 314 -8.45 20.86 -4.76
CA PRO A 314 -8.83 20.33 -6.08
C PRO A 314 -7.66 20.31 -7.10
N ASP A 315 -6.63 21.12 -6.86
CA ASP A 315 -5.47 21.28 -7.75
C ASP A 315 -4.29 20.37 -7.37
N ALA A 316 -4.43 19.54 -6.33
CA ALA A 316 -3.39 18.59 -5.92
C ALA A 316 -3.00 17.66 -7.08
N LYS A 317 -1.70 17.49 -7.27
CA LYS A 317 -1.14 16.64 -8.33
C LYS A 317 -1.17 15.18 -7.94
N TRP A 318 -0.99 14.89 -6.66
CA TRP A 318 -1.02 13.54 -6.11
C TRP A 318 -2.06 13.45 -5.01
N ARG A 319 -2.77 12.32 -4.95
CA ARG A 319 -3.64 11.96 -3.84
C ARG A 319 -3.13 10.68 -3.20
N VAL A 320 -2.67 10.81 -1.95
CA VAL A 320 -2.12 9.70 -1.17
C VAL A 320 -3.03 9.45 0.02
N VAL A 321 -3.54 8.23 0.12
CA VAL A 321 -4.29 7.77 1.29
C VAL A 321 -3.37 6.96 2.19
N THR A 322 -3.43 7.17 3.50
CA THR A 322 -2.82 6.24 4.48
C THR A 322 -3.92 5.61 5.33
N ILE A 323 -3.89 4.29 5.41
CA ILE A 323 -4.75 3.46 6.25
C ILE A 323 -3.87 2.58 7.13
N HIS A 324 -4.41 2.04 8.21
CA HIS A 324 -3.65 1.08 9.01
C HIS A 324 -3.76 -0.33 8.43
N GLN A 325 -4.98 -0.83 8.24
CA GLN A 325 -5.26 -2.19 7.80
C GLN A 325 -4.71 -2.47 6.39
N ASP A 326 -4.10 -3.64 6.22
CA ASP A 326 -3.61 -4.09 4.93
C ASP A 326 -4.75 -4.69 4.08
N ILE A 327 -5.17 -3.97 3.05
CA ILE A 327 -6.25 -4.43 2.17
C ILE A 327 -5.74 -5.12 0.91
N TYR A 328 -4.49 -4.92 0.48
CA TYR A 328 -3.88 -5.60 -0.68
C TYR A 328 -2.49 -6.13 -0.35
N GLY A 329 -2.42 -6.96 0.69
CA GLY A 329 -1.19 -7.45 1.26
C GLY A 329 -0.81 -8.86 0.90
N SER A 330 0.22 -9.34 1.60
CA SER A 330 0.66 -10.74 1.55
C SER A 330 1.04 -11.36 2.92
N GLY A 331 0.76 -10.70 4.04
CA GLY A 331 0.96 -11.24 5.39
C GLY A 331 -0.01 -12.39 5.70
N LEU A 332 0.48 -13.41 6.42
CA LEU A 332 -0.29 -14.61 6.78
C LEU A 332 -1.47 -14.31 7.71
N ASP A 333 -1.30 -13.34 8.61
CA ASP A 333 -2.21 -13.13 9.73
C ASP A 333 -3.44 -12.29 9.33
N HIS A 334 -3.31 -11.39 8.35
CA HIS A 334 -4.23 -10.25 8.17
C HIS A 334 -4.67 -10.01 6.71
N SER A 335 -3.77 -10.17 5.71
CA SER A 335 -4.07 -9.88 4.29
C SER A 335 -5.30 -10.57 3.68
N ASP A 336 -5.68 -11.76 4.17
CA ASP A 336 -6.86 -12.52 3.72
C ASP A 336 -7.86 -12.76 4.87
N THR A 337 -7.91 -11.84 5.85
CA THR A 337 -8.79 -11.95 7.03
C THR A 337 -9.51 -10.63 7.33
N ASP A 338 -8.95 -9.74 8.14
CA ASP A 338 -9.59 -8.53 8.65
C ASP A 338 -9.56 -7.34 7.67
N GLY A 339 -8.50 -7.15 6.89
CA GLY A 339 -8.46 -6.11 5.86
C GLY A 339 -9.42 -6.35 4.68
N MET A 340 -9.89 -7.58 4.48
CA MET A 340 -10.61 -7.98 3.27
C MET A 340 -11.89 -7.17 3.03
N ILE A 341 -12.72 -6.98 4.06
CA ILE A 341 -13.99 -6.27 3.85
C ILE A 341 -13.75 -4.83 3.39
N LEU A 342 -12.72 -4.17 3.92
CA LEU A 342 -12.35 -2.83 3.51
C LEU A 342 -11.89 -2.79 2.05
N ARG A 343 -11.25 -3.84 1.52
CA ARG A 343 -10.91 -3.96 0.09
C ARG A 343 -12.13 -3.71 -0.80
N THR A 344 -13.21 -4.46 -0.57
CA THR A 344 -14.42 -4.35 -1.38
C THR A 344 -15.14 -3.01 -1.27
N GLN A 345 -14.96 -2.31 -0.14
CA GLN A 345 -15.66 -1.07 0.17
C GLN A 345 -14.87 0.18 -0.22
N LEU A 346 -13.56 0.18 0.00
CA LEU A 346 -12.69 1.33 -0.23
C LEU A 346 -12.12 1.39 -1.64
N THR A 347 -11.82 0.25 -2.30
CA THR A 347 -11.33 0.26 -3.69
C THR A 347 -12.21 1.08 -4.64
N PRO A 348 -13.55 0.91 -4.70
CA PRO A 348 -14.38 1.72 -5.59
C PRO A 348 -14.41 3.21 -5.19
N ILE A 349 -14.25 3.54 -3.90
CA ILE A 349 -14.14 4.93 -3.45
C ILE A 349 -12.81 5.52 -3.93
N PHE A 350 -11.71 4.77 -3.81
CA PHE A 350 -10.39 5.21 -4.26
C PHE A 350 -10.35 5.44 -5.77
N ASP A 351 -11.04 4.61 -6.56
CA ASP A 351 -11.23 4.86 -7.99
C ASP A 351 -12.04 6.13 -8.26
N GLU A 352 -13.16 6.34 -7.54
CA GLU A 352 -14.04 7.49 -7.73
C GLU A 352 -13.34 8.83 -7.48
N TYR A 353 -12.47 8.87 -6.47
CA TYR A 353 -11.72 10.07 -6.09
C TYR A 353 -10.30 10.13 -6.68
N ASP A 354 -9.96 9.21 -7.59
CA ASP A 354 -8.70 9.20 -8.33
C ASP A 354 -7.50 9.25 -7.37
N ILE A 355 -7.46 8.29 -6.45
CA ILE A 355 -6.38 8.08 -5.48
C ILE A 355 -5.22 7.36 -6.17
N ASP A 356 -4.02 7.96 -6.10
CA ASP A 356 -2.84 7.43 -6.78
C ASP A 356 -2.15 6.32 -5.97
N VAL A 357 -2.05 6.52 -4.65
CA VAL A 357 -1.26 5.65 -3.76
C VAL A 357 -2.00 5.46 -2.45
N VAL A 358 -2.01 4.23 -1.95
CA VAL A 358 -2.46 3.84 -0.61
C VAL A 358 -1.29 3.24 0.16
N LEU A 359 -0.99 3.84 1.30
CA LEU A 359 0.05 3.40 2.24
C LEU A 359 -0.64 2.68 3.43
N GLN A 360 -0.16 1.48 3.78
CA GLN A 360 -0.77 0.57 4.77
C GLN A 360 0.25 -0.13 5.69
N GLY A 361 -0.14 -0.46 6.92
CA GLY A 361 0.72 -1.12 7.93
C GLY A 361 0.17 -2.50 8.29
N HIS A 362 0.08 -2.80 9.59
CA HIS A 362 -0.68 -3.90 10.21
C HIS A 362 -0.14 -5.32 9.98
N ASP A 363 0.33 -5.63 8.78
CA ASP A 363 0.73 -6.98 8.37
C ASP A 363 2.17 -7.34 8.69
N HIS A 364 2.94 -6.42 9.29
CA HIS A 364 4.34 -6.60 9.71
C HIS A 364 5.15 -7.45 8.70
N THR A 365 4.94 -7.18 7.42
CA THR A 365 5.59 -7.76 6.25
C THR A 365 5.66 -6.66 5.19
N TYR A 366 6.62 -6.76 4.28
CA TYR A 366 6.68 -5.81 3.17
C TYR A 366 5.92 -6.35 1.97
N SER A 367 5.07 -5.53 1.38
CA SER A 367 4.46 -5.84 0.09
C SER A 367 4.22 -4.59 -0.76
N ARG A 368 4.35 -4.75 -2.07
CA ARG A 368 3.98 -3.77 -3.09
C ARG A 368 3.07 -4.44 -4.10
N SER A 369 1.89 -3.86 -4.30
CA SER A 369 0.96 -4.33 -5.33
C SER A 369 1.44 -3.94 -6.73
N LYS A 370 0.82 -4.53 -7.75
CA LYS A 370 0.71 -3.92 -9.08
C LYS A 370 -0.23 -2.72 -9.00
N ILE A 371 -0.38 -1.94 -10.06
CA ILE A 371 -1.46 -0.94 -10.09
C ILE A 371 -2.80 -1.66 -10.22
N LEU A 372 -3.75 -1.31 -9.36
CA LEU A 372 -5.06 -1.95 -9.28
C LEU A 372 -6.16 -0.90 -9.40
N TYR A 373 -7.25 -1.26 -10.05
CA TYR A 373 -8.51 -0.50 -10.01
C TYR A 373 -9.67 -1.49 -9.84
N GLY A 374 -10.85 -1.01 -9.46
CA GLY A 374 -12.03 -1.85 -9.27
C GLY A 374 -12.43 -2.60 -10.54
N ASP A 375 -13.06 -3.77 -10.38
CA ASP A 375 -13.57 -4.58 -11.50
C ASP A 375 -14.87 -4.04 -12.13
N GLY A 376 -15.35 -2.88 -11.66
CA GLY A 376 -16.59 -2.25 -12.09
C GLY A 376 -17.86 -2.92 -11.56
N GLN A 377 -17.75 -3.89 -10.63
CA GLN A 377 -18.88 -4.55 -9.98
C GLN A 377 -19.10 -4.05 -8.55
N THR A 378 -20.24 -4.44 -7.96
CA THR A 378 -20.59 -4.09 -6.58
C THR A 378 -20.36 -5.28 -5.66
N HIS A 379 -19.50 -5.09 -4.65
CA HIS A 379 -19.10 -6.11 -3.69
C HIS A 379 -19.53 -5.73 -2.26
N GLY A 380 -20.85 -5.66 -2.02
CA GLY A 380 -21.42 -5.22 -0.74
C GLY A 380 -22.16 -6.32 0.02
N ALA A 381 -21.85 -7.59 -0.23
CA ALA A 381 -22.61 -8.71 0.31
C ALA A 381 -22.27 -9.05 1.77
N TYR A 382 -21.11 -8.59 2.25
CA TYR A 382 -20.53 -8.98 3.54
C TYR A 382 -20.17 -7.77 4.41
N GLN A 383 -20.19 -7.98 5.72
CA GLN A 383 -19.78 -7.01 6.73
C GLN A 383 -19.14 -7.71 7.94
N PHE A 384 -18.32 -6.98 8.70
CA PHE A 384 -18.02 -7.34 10.08
C PHE A 384 -19.05 -6.76 11.02
N GLN A 385 -19.24 -7.42 12.15
CA GLN A 385 -20.13 -6.99 13.21
C GLN A 385 -19.34 -6.83 14.49
N LEU A 386 -19.78 -5.90 15.33
CA LEU A 386 -19.26 -5.81 16.69
C LEU A 386 -19.60 -7.08 17.46
N ASP A 387 -18.69 -7.47 18.35
CA ASP A 387 -18.86 -8.60 19.27
C ASP A 387 -20.00 -8.36 20.27
N GLU A 388 -20.26 -9.34 21.14
CA GLU A 388 -21.33 -9.23 22.15
C GLU A 388 -21.14 -8.05 23.13
N THR A 389 -19.93 -7.53 23.28
CA THR A 389 -19.63 -6.39 24.16
C THR A 389 -19.92 -5.05 23.48
N GLY A 390 -19.91 -5.01 22.15
CA GLY A 390 -20.06 -3.80 21.35
C GLY A 390 -18.83 -2.90 21.39
N LEU A 391 -17.68 -3.40 21.86
CA LEU A 391 -16.44 -2.64 22.01
C LEU A 391 -15.40 -2.97 20.96
N ASP A 392 -15.53 -4.12 20.28
CA ASP A 392 -14.60 -4.61 19.27
C ASP A 392 -15.37 -5.41 18.21
N TYR A 393 -14.75 -5.73 17.08
CA TYR A 393 -15.34 -6.55 16.03
C TYR A 393 -15.18 -8.05 16.31
N ASP A 394 -16.12 -8.86 15.81
CA ASP A 394 -15.95 -10.31 15.72
C ASP A 394 -14.94 -10.64 14.62
N TRP A 395 -13.67 -10.71 15.01
CA TRP A 395 -12.55 -11.05 14.13
C TRP A 395 -12.48 -12.53 13.74
N ASP A 396 -13.36 -13.37 14.27
CA ASP A 396 -13.46 -14.77 13.88
C ASP A 396 -14.42 -14.97 12.70
N HIS A 397 -15.30 -13.99 12.41
CA HIS A 397 -16.38 -14.17 11.43
C HIS A 397 -16.72 -12.93 10.59
N ALA A 398 -16.92 -13.15 9.28
CA ALA A 398 -17.69 -12.24 8.43
C ALA A 398 -19.18 -12.61 8.47
N TYR A 399 -20.04 -11.67 8.06
CA TYR A 399 -21.50 -11.87 8.02
C TYR A 399 -22.07 -11.46 6.68
N ASN A 400 -22.91 -12.31 6.10
CA ASN A 400 -23.69 -11.93 4.92
C ASN A 400 -24.82 -10.97 5.33
N ILE A 401 -24.86 -9.79 4.72
CA ILE A 401 -25.81 -8.72 5.09
C ILE A 401 -27.27 -9.13 4.81
N ALA A 402 -27.51 -9.87 3.72
CA ALA A 402 -28.85 -10.23 3.30
C ALA A 402 -29.44 -11.42 4.08
N THR A 403 -28.61 -12.42 4.40
CA THR A 403 -29.07 -13.66 5.04
C THR A 403 -28.79 -13.72 6.53
N GLY A 404 -27.82 -12.94 7.03
CA GLY A 404 -27.28 -13.06 8.38
C GLY A 404 -26.43 -14.32 8.59
N GLU A 405 -26.03 -15.00 7.51
CA GLU A 405 -25.16 -16.17 7.58
C GLU A 405 -23.78 -15.77 8.11
N GLN A 406 -23.26 -16.54 9.06
CA GLN A 406 -21.96 -16.35 9.67
C GLN A 406 -20.91 -17.15 8.89
N ILE A 407 -19.87 -16.47 8.42
CA ILE A 407 -18.77 -17.02 7.63
C ILE A 407 -17.53 -17.08 8.53
N PRO A 408 -17.02 -18.27 8.88
CA PRO A 408 -15.79 -18.38 9.65
C PRO A 408 -14.59 -17.92 8.81
N LEU A 409 -13.80 -16.98 9.33
CA LEU A 409 -12.54 -16.56 8.70
C LEU A 409 -11.42 -17.59 8.89
N TYR A 410 -11.56 -18.47 9.88
CA TYR A 410 -10.60 -19.54 10.20
C TYR A 410 -11.30 -20.88 10.44
N PRO A 411 -11.90 -21.50 9.41
CA PRO A 411 -12.61 -22.77 9.57
C PRO A 411 -11.65 -23.90 10.02
N GLU A 412 -12.09 -24.74 10.97
CA GLU A 412 -11.30 -25.87 11.47
C GLU A 412 -11.07 -26.93 10.38
N ASP A 413 -9.95 -27.66 10.49
CA ASP A 413 -9.66 -28.80 9.61
C ASP A 413 -10.81 -29.82 9.59
N GLY A 414 -11.43 -30.00 8.42
CA GLY A 414 -12.56 -30.90 8.22
C GLY A 414 -13.93 -30.22 8.26
N ASP A 415 -14.01 -28.92 8.56
CA ASP A 415 -15.21 -28.12 8.36
C ASP A 415 -15.38 -27.73 6.89
N THR A 416 -15.82 -28.70 6.09
CA THR A 416 -16.06 -28.48 4.65
C THR A 416 -17.13 -27.42 4.35
N ALA A 417 -18.05 -27.15 5.27
CA ALA A 417 -19.09 -26.16 5.07
C ALA A 417 -18.53 -24.75 5.32
N GLY A 418 -17.82 -24.55 6.44
CA GLY A 418 -17.12 -23.31 6.75
C GLY A 418 -16.08 -22.96 5.69
N GLN A 419 -15.30 -23.93 5.21
CA GLN A 419 -14.35 -23.75 4.12
C GLN A 419 -15.00 -23.27 2.82
N ALA A 420 -16.20 -23.78 2.49
CA ALA A 420 -16.94 -23.34 1.31
C ALA A 420 -17.47 -21.90 1.47
N LEU A 421 -17.96 -21.54 2.66
CA LEU A 421 -18.39 -20.16 2.96
C LEU A 421 -17.22 -19.18 2.90
N GLN A 422 -16.09 -19.52 3.52
CA GLN A 422 -14.86 -18.74 3.48
C GLN A 422 -14.37 -18.55 2.04
N SER A 423 -14.36 -19.62 1.23
CA SER A 423 -13.96 -19.55 -0.18
C SER A 423 -14.86 -18.62 -0.99
N ALA A 424 -16.17 -18.63 -0.73
CA ALA A 424 -17.11 -17.72 -1.40
C ALA A 424 -16.89 -16.26 -1.01
N PHE A 425 -16.63 -16.01 0.28
CA PHE A 425 -16.24 -14.69 0.77
C PHE A 425 -14.94 -14.21 0.14
N GLN A 426 -13.90 -15.04 0.09
CA GLN A 426 -12.63 -14.71 -0.56
C GLN A 426 -12.78 -14.44 -2.06
N GLN A 427 -13.65 -15.19 -2.74
CA GLN A 427 -13.95 -14.96 -4.16
C GLN A 427 -14.64 -13.62 -4.42
N ASP A 428 -15.49 -13.15 -3.49
CA ASP A 428 -16.10 -11.82 -3.56
C ASP A 428 -15.07 -10.69 -3.38
N ASN A 429 -13.95 -10.97 -2.72
CA ASN A 429 -12.84 -10.04 -2.52
C ASN A 429 -11.86 -9.97 -3.70
N LEU A 430 -12.13 -10.70 -4.78
CA LEU A 430 -11.46 -10.53 -6.08
C LEU A 430 -12.15 -9.41 -6.88
N CYS A 431 -12.31 -8.24 -6.23
CA CYS A 431 -13.07 -7.08 -6.70
C CYS A 431 -12.21 -6.07 -7.48
N TYR A 432 -11.13 -6.52 -8.10
CA TYR A 432 -10.12 -5.66 -8.72
C TYR A 432 -9.71 -6.17 -10.10
N THR A 433 -9.19 -5.24 -10.88
CA THR A 433 -8.49 -5.45 -12.14
C THR A 433 -7.04 -5.02 -11.96
N ILE A 434 -6.12 -5.80 -12.53
CA ILE A 434 -4.71 -5.45 -12.57
C ILE A 434 -4.48 -4.62 -13.84
N GLU A 435 -3.90 -3.43 -13.68
CA GLU A 435 -3.55 -2.59 -14.83
C GLU A 435 -2.47 -3.25 -15.70
N ASP A 436 -2.61 -3.14 -17.02
CA ASP A 436 -1.67 -3.69 -18.01
C ASP A 436 -0.44 -2.79 -18.19
N VAL A 437 0.31 -2.63 -17.12
CA VAL A 437 1.59 -1.89 -17.06
C VAL A 437 2.72 -2.83 -16.65
N SER A 438 3.90 -2.60 -17.19
CA SER A 438 5.08 -3.45 -16.94
C SER A 438 6.30 -2.63 -16.53
N GLY A 439 7.23 -3.28 -15.83
CA GLY A 439 8.43 -2.65 -15.32
C GLY A 439 8.21 -1.95 -13.97
N THR A 440 9.16 -1.07 -13.64
CA THR A 440 9.18 -0.32 -12.37
C THR A 440 8.94 1.17 -12.56
N THR A 441 8.60 1.59 -13.78
CA THR A 441 8.20 2.97 -14.11
C THR A 441 6.92 2.90 -14.93
N VAL A 442 5.85 3.52 -14.42
CA VAL A 442 4.54 3.56 -15.08
C VAL A 442 4.17 5.01 -15.37
N VAL A 443 3.54 5.28 -16.52
CA VAL A 443 3.19 6.64 -16.95
C VAL A 443 1.67 6.76 -17.01
N ASN A 444 1.10 7.76 -16.34
CA ASN A 444 -0.33 8.01 -16.25
C ASN A 444 -1.17 6.73 -16.01
N PRO A 445 -0.82 5.91 -14.99
CA PRO A 445 -1.53 4.66 -14.77
C PRO A 445 -3.01 4.89 -14.44
N GLN A 446 -3.87 3.97 -14.87
CA GLN A 446 -5.23 3.84 -14.38
C GLN A 446 -5.24 2.97 -13.12
N GLY A 447 -5.48 3.60 -11.97
CA GLY A 447 -5.69 2.92 -10.68
C GLY A 447 -4.69 3.34 -9.62
N THR A 448 -4.67 2.56 -8.54
CA THR A 448 -3.98 2.88 -7.29
C THR A 448 -2.85 1.88 -7.02
N LEU A 449 -1.71 2.40 -6.54
CA LEU A 449 -0.63 1.60 -5.96
C LEU A 449 -0.87 1.35 -4.46
N TYR A 450 -0.73 0.12 -3.98
CA TYR A 450 -0.83 -0.22 -2.57
C TYR A 450 0.54 -0.67 -2.02
N MET A 451 0.93 -0.12 -0.87
CA MET A 451 2.24 -0.36 -0.23
C MET A 451 2.09 -0.75 1.25
N THR A 452 2.35 -2.01 1.59
CA THR A 452 2.44 -2.47 2.98
C THR A 452 3.84 -2.24 3.55
N ALA A 453 3.93 -1.44 4.60
CA ALA A 453 5.16 -1.33 5.39
C ALA A 453 5.29 -2.48 6.38
N ASN A 454 6.51 -3.01 6.49
CA ASN A 454 6.88 -3.95 7.56
C ASN A 454 7.22 -3.17 8.85
N SER A 455 7.38 -3.87 9.98
CA SER A 455 7.75 -3.27 11.26
C SER A 455 9.05 -2.47 11.17
N ALA A 456 8.97 -1.18 11.50
CA ALA A 456 10.10 -0.27 11.47
C ALA A 456 11.00 -0.34 12.71
N SER A 457 10.49 -0.85 13.84
CA SER A 457 11.28 -1.07 15.05
C SER A 457 11.90 -2.47 15.15
N GLY A 458 11.31 -3.43 14.42
CA GLY A 458 11.58 -4.86 14.58
C GLY A 458 10.97 -5.45 15.85
N SER A 459 9.96 -4.78 16.43
CA SER A 459 9.26 -5.25 17.63
C SER A 459 8.52 -6.57 17.42
N LYS A 460 8.03 -6.80 16.19
CA LYS A 460 7.28 -8.00 15.81
C LYS A 460 7.25 -8.17 14.28
N PHE A 461 7.21 -9.41 13.80
CA PHE A 461 7.10 -9.75 12.37
C PHE A 461 6.09 -10.87 12.14
N TYR A 462 5.48 -10.91 10.95
CA TYR A 462 4.61 -12.02 10.52
C TYR A 462 5.19 -12.81 9.35
N GLU A 463 4.70 -14.03 9.18
CA GLU A 463 5.02 -14.85 8.01
C GLU A 463 4.26 -14.33 6.77
N LEU A 464 4.77 -14.63 5.58
CA LEU A 464 4.05 -14.41 4.34
C LEU A 464 3.10 -15.57 4.05
N LEU A 465 1.99 -15.29 3.36
CA LEU A 465 1.14 -16.31 2.77
C LEU A 465 1.96 -17.23 1.84
N ALA A 466 1.71 -18.54 1.91
CA ALA A 466 2.49 -19.53 1.16
C ALA A 466 2.45 -19.28 -0.35
N THR A 467 1.29 -18.89 -0.86
CA THR A 467 1.09 -18.47 -2.26
C THR A 467 1.15 -16.95 -2.33
N GLN A 468 1.85 -16.42 -3.33
CA GLN A 468 1.81 -14.98 -3.64
C GLN A 468 0.52 -14.68 -4.39
N GLN A 469 -0.20 -13.67 -3.92
CA GLN A 469 -1.38 -13.14 -4.61
C GLN A 469 -0.97 -12.54 -5.95
N ASP A 470 -1.82 -12.69 -6.95
CA ASP A 470 -1.59 -12.21 -8.32
C ASP A 470 -1.52 -10.68 -8.43
N TYR A 471 -2.19 -9.96 -7.53
CA TYR A 471 -2.08 -8.50 -7.40
C TYR A 471 -0.76 -8.03 -6.76
N ILE A 472 0.03 -8.91 -6.13
CA ILE A 472 1.31 -8.54 -5.52
C ILE A 472 2.43 -8.59 -6.55
N ALA A 473 3.13 -7.47 -6.74
CA ALA A 473 4.32 -7.39 -7.58
C ALA A 473 5.56 -7.89 -6.81
N VAL A 474 5.77 -7.39 -5.58
CA VAL A 474 6.91 -7.72 -4.73
C VAL A 474 6.45 -7.90 -3.29
N ARG A 475 7.04 -8.87 -2.59
CA ARG A 475 6.84 -9.08 -1.15
C ARG A 475 8.13 -9.55 -0.50
N SER A 476 8.30 -9.23 0.78
CA SER A 476 9.47 -9.64 1.54
C SER A 476 9.16 -9.82 3.02
N GLN A 477 9.77 -10.84 3.61
CA GLN A 477 9.92 -10.97 5.05
C GLN A 477 11.31 -11.53 5.37
N ASN A 478 12.23 -10.62 5.69
CA ASN A 478 13.60 -10.95 6.06
C ASN A 478 13.84 -10.87 7.57
N TRP A 479 12.80 -10.61 8.37
CA TRP A 479 12.88 -10.52 9.84
C TRP A 479 13.85 -9.41 10.29
N LEU A 480 13.83 -8.30 9.55
CA LEU A 480 14.64 -7.13 9.80
C LEU A 480 13.75 -5.88 9.72
N PRO A 481 14.04 -4.85 10.53
CA PRO A 481 13.34 -3.58 10.44
C PRO A 481 13.50 -2.98 9.05
N SER A 482 12.45 -2.34 8.55
CA SER A 482 12.46 -1.70 7.24
C SER A 482 11.83 -0.32 7.25
N TYR A 483 12.19 0.47 6.26
CA TYR A 483 11.56 1.75 5.95
C TYR A 483 11.54 1.95 4.44
N SER A 484 10.68 2.85 3.96
CA SER A 484 10.74 3.32 2.58
C SER A 484 11.05 4.81 2.53
N VAL A 485 11.63 5.25 1.42
CA VAL A 485 11.84 6.67 1.10
C VAL A 485 10.95 6.98 -0.10
N ILE A 486 10.13 8.01 0.04
CA ILE A 486 9.26 8.50 -1.02
C ILE A 486 9.80 9.85 -1.48
N GLU A 487 10.02 10.01 -2.78
CA GLU A 487 10.28 11.31 -3.41
C GLU A 487 9.10 11.67 -4.31
N MET A 488 8.63 12.92 -4.22
CA MET A 488 7.47 13.38 -4.99
C MET A 488 7.65 14.81 -5.46
N ASP A 489 7.40 15.08 -6.75
CA ASP A 489 7.23 16.42 -7.32
C ASP A 489 5.91 16.49 -8.12
N GLU A 490 5.68 17.55 -8.90
CA GLU A 490 4.42 17.68 -9.68
C GLU A 490 4.21 16.57 -10.72
N ASP A 491 5.30 15.95 -11.21
CA ASP A 491 5.30 15.03 -12.35
C ASP A 491 5.70 13.60 -11.96
N SER A 492 6.30 13.38 -10.78
CA SER A 492 6.81 12.06 -10.39
C SER A 492 6.52 11.72 -8.92
N PHE A 493 6.17 10.46 -8.70
CA PHE A 493 6.20 9.78 -7.41
C PHE A 493 7.19 8.62 -7.52
N THR A 494 8.14 8.53 -6.60
CA THR A 494 9.09 7.42 -6.53
C THR A 494 9.15 6.86 -5.11
N ILE A 495 9.25 5.54 -4.99
CA ILE A 495 9.41 4.85 -3.70
C ILE A 495 10.54 3.82 -3.77
N ASP A 496 11.43 3.91 -2.79
CA ASP A 496 12.52 2.96 -2.53
C ASP A 496 12.32 2.32 -1.15
N THR A 497 12.46 1.00 -1.03
CA THR A 497 12.31 0.29 0.25
C THR A 497 13.61 -0.39 0.68
N TYR A 498 13.96 -0.19 1.95
CA TYR A 498 15.19 -0.71 2.55
C TYR A 498 14.94 -1.48 3.84
N GLN A 499 15.80 -2.46 4.13
CA GLN A 499 15.93 -3.10 5.43
C GLN A 499 17.24 -2.68 6.11
N ILE A 500 17.26 -2.81 7.44
CA ILE A 500 18.45 -2.52 8.26
C ILE A 500 18.94 -3.82 8.89
N THR A 501 20.15 -4.25 8.52
CA THR A 501 20.81 -5.42 9.10
C THR A 501 21.17 -5.19 10.57
N ALA A 502 21.54 -6.23 11.33
CA ALA A 502 21.89 -6.09 12.76
C ALA A 502 23.11 -5.18 13.02
N ASP A 503 24.05 -5.09 12.07
CA ASP A 503 25.24 -4.23 12.12
C ASP A 503 25.03 -2.82 11.53
N GLY A 504 23.80 -2.52 11.07
CA GLY A 504 23.40 -1.17 10.65
C GLY A 504 23.65 -0.87 9.18
N GLN A 505 23.91 -1.91 8.36
CA GLN A 505 23.91 -1.74 6.91
C GLN A 505 22.49 -1.61 6.40
N VAL A 506 22.34 -0.80 5.36
CA VAL A 506 21.06 -0.59 4.68
C VAL A 506 21.10 -1.35 3.36
N GLU A 507 20.09 -2.18 3.15
CA GLU A 507 19.98 -3.05 1.97
C GLU A 507 18.62 -2.82 1.30
N ALA A 508 18.61 -2.63 -0.02
CA ALA A 508 17.36 -2.51 -0.77
C ALA A 508 16.59 -3.85 -0.77
N ILE A 509 15.29 -3.79 -0.52
CA ILE A 509 14.37 -4.94 -0.55
C ILE A 509 13.69 -5.06 -1.92
N ASP A 510 13.48 -3.93 -2.58
CA ASP A 510 12.83 -3.81 -3.87
C ASP A 510 13.62 -2.87 -4.80
N GLN A 511 13.34 -2.93 -6.09
CA GLN A 511 13.73 -1.90 -7.05
C GLN A 511 12.87 -0.66 -6.83
N THR A 512 13.48 0.50 -7.09
CA THR A 512 12.79 1.79 -7.17
C THR A 512 11.55 1.68 -8.06
N PHE A 513 10.37 1.99 -7.51
CA PHE A 513 9.13 2.06 -8.27
C PHE A 513 8.72 3.51 -8.49
N THR A 514 8.37 3.86 -9.71
CA THR A 514 8.05 5.23 -10.13
C THR A 514 6.72 5.29 -10.85
N ILE A 515 5.89 6.26 -10.48
CA ILE A 515 4.73 6.72 -11.25
C ILE A 515 5.09 8.09 -11.82
N GLU A 516 4.93 8.27 -13.13
CA GLU A 516 5.09 9.55 -13.81
C GLU A 516 3.75 10.09 -14.30
N LYS A 517 3.45 11.35 -14.02
CA LYS A 517 2.36 12.11 -14.62
C LYS A 517 2.93 12.95 -15.76
N GLN A 518 2.47 12.70 -16.98
CA GLN A 518 2.97 13.39 -18.17
C GLN A 518 1.82 13.99 -18.98
N GLU A 519 1.83 15.32 -19.17
CA GLU A 519 0.90 15.98 -20.08
C GLU A 519 1.15 15.56 -21.54
N ASN A 520 0.10 15.10 -22.24
CA ASN A 520 0.16 14.66 -23.64
C ASN A 520 1.13 13.49 -23.91
N ALA A 521 1.44 12.68 -22.89
CA ALA A 521 2.08 11.40 -23.15
C ALA A 521 1.16 10.57 -24.06
N PRO A 522 1.66 9.95 -25.14
CA PRO A 522 0.93 8.85 -25.76
C PRO A 522 0.66 7.83 -24.64
N GLU A 523 -0.58 7.33 -24.55
CA GLU A 523 -0.93 6.24 -23.62
C GLU A 523 0.20 5.21 -23.63
N THR A 524 0.68 4.87 -22.43
CA THR A 524 1.86 4.02 -22.22
C THR A 524 1.79 2.81 -23.15
N PRO A 525 2.83 2.50 -23.94
CA PRO A 525 2.81 1.34 -24.81
C PRO A 525 2.69 0.11 -23.92
N VAL A 526 1.51 -0.51 -23.91
CA VAL A 526 1.33 -1.90 -23.47
C VAL A 526 2.43 -2.70 -24.13
N GLU A 527 3.28 -3.35 -23.34
CA GLU A 527 4.39 -4.14 -23.88
C GLU A 527 3.79 -5.15 -24.86
N ALA A 528 4.14 -5.05 -26.14
CA ALA A 528 3.51 -5.82 -27.22
C ALA A 528 3.65 -7.33 -26.96
N GLN A 529 2.57 -7.98 -26.53
CA GLN A 529 2.59 -9.41 -26.20
C GLN A 529 2.20 -10.26 -27.40
N PRO A 530 2.75 -11.48 -27.54
CA PRO A 530 2.30 -12.44 -28.54
C PRO A 530 0.83 -12.82 -28.32
N MET A 531 -0.02 -12.62 -29.32
CA MET A 531 -1.44 -12.94 -29.20
C MET A 531 -1.75 -14.40 -29.55
N THR A 532 -2.77 -14.94 -28.90
CA THR A 532 -3.45 -16.16 -29.32
C THR A 532 -4.58 -15.88 -30.30
N ARG A 533 -5.13 -16.95 -30.90
CA ARG A 533 -6.31 -16.85 -31.78
C ARG A 533 -7.55 -16.40 -31.02
N ALA A 534 -7.67 -16.73 -29.74
CA ALA A 534 -8.76 -16.28 -28.88
C ALA A 534 -8.66 -14.78 -28.62
N ASP A 535 -7.48 -14.27 -28.25
CA ASP A 535 -7.27 -12.85 -27.96
C ASP A 535 -7.64 -11.97 -29.16
N ALA A 536 -7.20 -12.36 -30.35
CA ALA A 536 -7.52 -11.63 -31.57
C ALA A 536 -9.02 -11.57 -31.88
N VAL A 537 -9.78 -12.66 -31.68
CA VAL A 537 -11.23 -12.62 -31.92
C VAL A 537 -12.00 -11.97 -30.78
N GLN A 538 -11.48 -12.04 -29.54
CA GLN A 538 -12.04 -11.37 -28.37
C GLN A 538 -11.99 -9.85 -28.56
N ALA A 539 -10.83 -9.30 -28.91
CA ALA A 539 -10.68 -7.86 -29.12
C ALA A 539 -11.56 -7.34 -30.28
N LEU A 540 -11.66 -8.09 -31.39
CA LEU A 540 -12.57 -7.72 -32.51
C LEU A 540 -14.05 -7.80 -32.11
N TYR A 541 -14.40 -8.71 -31.20
CA TYR A 541 -15.76 -8.87 -30.68
C TYR A 541 -16.16 -7.73 -29.76
N GLU A 542 -15.24 -7.33 -28.87
CA GLU A 542 -15.41 -6.19 -27.96
C GLU A 542 -15.51 -4.87 -28.72
N ASP A 543 -14.62 -4.64 -29.72
CA ASP A 543 -14.68 -3.48 -30.61
C ASP A 543 -16.01 -3.40 -31.37
N ALA A 544 -16.61 -4.55 -31.70
CA ALA A 544 -17.94 -4.63 -32.30
C ALA A 544 -19.10 -4.38 -31.32
N GLY A 545 -18.83 -4.08 -30.05
CA GLY A 545 -19.82 -3.86 -28.99
C GLY A 545 -20.40 -5.14 -28.40
N SER A 546 -19.61 -6.23 -28.37
CA SER A 546 -19.98 -7.53 -27.80
C SER A 546 -21.36 -8.07 -28.23
N PRO A 547 -21.63 -8.16 -29.55
CA PRO A 547 -22.94 -8.53 -30.07
C PRO A 547 -23.29 -10.00 -29.81
N ALA A 548 -24.50 -10.27 -29.30
CA ALA A 548 -24.94 -11.63 -29.02
C ALA A 548 -24.78 -12.59 -30.22
N ALA A 549 -24.10 -13.72 -30.00
CA ALA A 549 -23.89 -14.76 -31.00
C ALA A 549 -24.44 -16.11 -30.57
N SER A 550 -24.92 -16.89 -31.54
CA SER A 550 -25.36 -18.26 -31.32
C SER A 550 -25.00 -19.12 -32.53
N GLY A 551 -24.39 -20.29 -32.30
CA GLY A 551 -24.32 -21.33 -33.33
C GLY A 551 -22.95 -21.72 -33.89
N ALA A 552 -21.84 -21.43 -33.23
CA ALA A 552 -20.58 -22.12 -33.52
C ALA A 552 -20.05 -22.83 -32.27
N SER A 553 -19.98 -24.16 -32.32
CA SER A 553 -19.40 -24.99 -31.28
C SER A 553 -18.19 -25.70 -31.85
N PHE A 554 -17.00 -25.30 -31.40
CA PHE A 554 -15.76 -26.03 -31.62
C PHE A 554 -15.55 -26.99 -30.47
N THR A 555 -14.99 -28.17 -30.74
CA THR A 555 -14.85 -29.22 -29.72
C THR A 555 -13.85 -28.88 -28.61
N ASP A 556 -12.98 -27.91 -28.85
CA ASP A 556 -11.93 -27.42 -27.95
C ASP A 556 -12.23 -26.03 -27.36
N VAL A 557 -13.45 -25.53 -27.51
CA VAL A 557 -13.92 -24.28 -26.90
C VAL A 557 -15.06 -24.64 -25.94
N SER A 558 -14.78 -24.52 -24.64
CA SER A 558 -15.78 -24.79 -23.62
C SER A 558 -16.85 -23.68 -23.63
N GLY A 559 -18.10 -24.03 -23.34
CA GLY A 559 -19.23 -23.08 -23.38
C GLY A 559 -19.19 -22.02 -22.26
N ASP A 560 -18.39 -22.25 -21.23
CA ASP A 560 -18.12 -21.37 -20.09
C ASP A 560 -16.79 -20.60 -20.22
N ALA A 561 -16.02 -20.82 -21.30
CA ALA A 561 -14.79 -20.05 -21.53
C ALA A 561 -15.13 -18.58 -21.82
N ALA A 562 -14.35 -17.65 -21.26
CA ALA A 562 -14.55 -16.20 -21.44
C ALA A 562 -14.66 -15.79 -22.92
N TYR A 563 -13.84 -16.39 -23.79
CA TYR A 563 -13.82 -16.13 -25.24
C TYR A 563 -14.85 -16.93 -26.05
N ALA A 564 -15.71 -17.74 -25.43
CA ALA A 564 -16.63 -18.61 -26.15
C ALA A 564 -17.61 -17.83 -27.05
N GLN A 565 -18.12 -16.70 -26.56
CA GLN A 565 -19.03 -15.84 -27.32
C GLN A 565 -18.31 -15.16 -28.49
N ALA A 566 -17.10 -14.64 -28.27
CA ALA A 566 -16.30 -14.00 -29.31
C ALA A 566 -15.93 -14.99 -30.42
N VAL A 567 -15.49 -16.20 -30.07
CA VAL A 567 -15.22 -17.27 -31.04
C VAL A 567 -16.48 -17.62 -31.84
N ALA A 568 -17.63 -17.73 -31.17
CA ALA A 568 -18.89 -18.05 -31.83
C ALA A 568 -19.32 -16.94 -32.81
N TRP A 569 -19.21 -15.69 -32.39
CA TRP A 569 -19.52 -14.51 -33.20
C TRP A 569 -18.58 -14.41 -34.42
N ALA A 570 -17.28 -14.56 -34.21
CA ALA A 570 -16.28 -14.47 -35.26
C ALA A 570 -16.47 -15.57 -36.32
N ALA A 571 -16.84 -16.78 -35.90
CA ALA A 571 -17.18 -17.86 -36.81
C ALA A 571 -18.48 -17.60 -37.58
N GLN A 572 -19.53 -17.11 -36.89
CA GLN A 572 -20.83 -16.79 -37.48
C GLN A 572 -20.73 -15.71 -38.58
N ASN A 573 -19.89 -14.70 -38.36
CA ASN A 573 -19.67 -13.59 -39.29
C ASN A 573 -18.53 -13.86 -40.29
N GLY A 574 -17.91 -15.04 -40.23
CA GLY A 574 -16.84 -15.44 -41.14
C GLY A 574 -15.50 -14.72 -40.90
N ILE A 575 -15.35 -13.97 -39.81
CA ILE A 575 -14.10 -13.29 -39.43
C ILE A 575 -12.99 -14.32 -39.22
N ALA A 576 -13.27 -15.38 -38.46
CA ALA A 576 -12.35 -16.47 -38.20
C ALA A 576 -12.98 -17.82 -38.56
N ALA A 577 -12.16 -18.77 -39.02
CA ALA A 577 -12.57 -20.16 -39.26
C ALA A 577 -11.77 -21.11 -38.37
N GLY A 578 -12.37 -22.24 -37.99
CA GLY A 578 -11.68 -23.33 -37.32
C GLY A 578 -10.76 -24.11 -38.25
N ASN A 579 -10.03 -25.09 -37.71
CA ASN A 579 -8.99 -25.83 -38.41
C ASN A 579 -9.51 -26.88 -39.41
N GLY A 580 -10.83 -27.05 -39.52
CA GLY A 580 -11.47 -28.00 -40.44
C GLY A 580 -11.65 -29.42 -39.88
N ASP A 581 -11.13 -29.69 -38.69
CA ASP A 581 -11.28 -30.94 -37.93
C ASP A 581 -12.30 -30.85 -36.78
N GLY A 582 -12.98 -29.70 -36.65
CA GLY A 582 -13.92 -29.39 -35.57
C GLY A 582 -13.32 -28.57 -34.43
N THR A 583 -12.02 -28.24 -34.48
CA THR A 583 -11.32 -27.41 -33.48
C THR A 583 -11.13 -25.95 -33.92
N PHE A 584 -10.95 -25.04 -32.97
CA PHE A 584 -10.58 -23.64 -33.19
C PHE A 584 -9.11 -23.34 -32.85
N ALA A 585 -8.53 -24.07 -31.91
CA ALA A 585 -7.25 -23.85 -31.26
C ALA A 585 -7.13 -22.46 -30.60
N PRO A 586 -7.94 -22.15 -29.57
CA PRO A 586 -8.01 -20.81 -28.96
C PRO A 586 -6.66 -20.32 -28.45
N ASN A 587 -5.89 -21.19 -27.79
CA ASN A 587 -4.61 -20.84 -27.16
C ASN A 587 -3.41 -20.92 -28.13
N ALA A 588 -3.63 -21.23 -29.41
CA ALA A 588 -2.54 -21.25 -30.38
C ALA A 588 -2.16 -19.82 -30.77
N PRO A 589 -0.86 -19.50 -30.94
CA PRO A 589 -0.43 -18.21 -31.45
C PRO A 589 -1.11 -17.87 -32.78
N VAL A 590 -1.63 -16.65 -32.90
CA VAL A 590 -2.20 -16.17 -34.17
C VAL A 590 -1.07 -15.62 -35.03
N THR A 591 -0.96 -16.06 -36.28
CA THR A 591 0.08 -15.53 -37.17
C THR A 591 -0.34 -14.21 -37.81
N ARG A 592 0.63 -13.36 -38.20
CA ARG A 592 0.36 -12.10 -38.90
C ARG A 592 -0.52 -12.26 -40.16
N GLU A 593 -0.34 -13.33 -40.94
CA GLU A 593 -1.22 -13.59 -42.09
C GLU A 593 -2.65 -14.02 -41.71
N GLN A 594 -2.84 -14.63 -40.54
CA GLN A 594 -4.16 -14.95 -40.01
C GLN A 594 -4.86 -13.68 -39.52
N LEU A 595 -4.14 -12.84 -38.75
CA LEU A 595 -4.63 -11.55 -38.28
C LEU A 595 -5.04 -10.65 -39.44
N ALA A 596 -4.23 -10.58 -40.51
CA ALA A 596 -4.55 -9.82 -41.71
C ALA A 596 -5.88 -10.23 -42.36
N VAL A 597 -6.17 -11.53 -42.41
CA VAL A 597 -7.44 -12.03 -42.95
C VAL A 597 -8.60 -11.71 -42.02
N MET A 598 -8.42 -11.82 -40.70
CA MET A 598 -9.44 -11.43 -39.72
C MET A 598 -9.79 -9.94 -39.83
N LEU A 599 -8.78 -9.06 -39.80
CA LEU A 599 -8.93 -7.61 -39.95
C LEU A 599 -9.59 -7.22 -41.26
N SER A 600 -9.17 -7.81 -42.38
CA SER A 600 -9.79 -7.51 -43.68
C SER A 600 -11.27 -7.89 -43.73
N ARG A 601 -11.67 -8.97 -43.06
CA ARG A 601 -13.08 -9.41 -43.01
C ARG A 601 -13.88 -8.59 -42.00
N TYR A 602 -13.27 -8.25 -40.88
CA TYR A 602 -13.85 -7.38 -39.87
C TYR A 602 -14.14 -5.98 -40.43
N ALA A 603 -13.17 -5.38 -41.13
CA ALA A 603 -13.35 -4.11 -41.84
C ALA A 603 -14.55 -4.16 -42.82
N ALA A 604 -14.70 -5.27 -43.55
CA ALA A 604 -15.83 -5.46 -44.44
C ALA A 604 -17.17 -5.59 -43.69
N LEU A 605 -17.19 -6.24 -42.53
CA LEU A 605 -18.36 -6.33 -41.64
C LEU A 605 -18.78 -4.95 -41.12
N GLN A 606 -17.81 -4.09 -40.79
CA GLN A 606 -18.02 -2.69 -40.37
C GLN A 606 -18.39 -1.75 -41.53
N GLY A 607 -18.63 -2.28 -42.74
CA GLY A 607 -18.97 -1.48 -43.93
C GLY A 607 -17.79 -0.76 -44.58
N ARG A 608 -16.56 -1.04 -44.14
CA ARG A 608 -15.30 -0.47 -44.64
C ARG A 608 -14.51 -1.49 -45.46
N ALA A 609 -15.10 -1.94 -46.58
CA ALA A 609 -14.43 -2.90 -47.46
C ALA A 609 -13.11 -2.33 -48.02
N LEU A 610 -11.99 -2.95 -47.65
CA LEU A 610 -10.65 -2.56 -48.09
C LEU A 610 -10.42 -2.98 -49.55
N SER A 611 -9.88 -2.06 -50.34
CA SER A 611 -9.47 -2.35 -51.73
C SER A 611 -8.18 -3.17 -51.77
N ALA A 612 -8.10 -4.12 -52.70
CA ALA A 612 -6.91 -4.94 -52.88
C ALA A 612 -5.73 -4.08 -53.38
N GLY A 613 -4.59 -4.11 -52.69
CA GLY A 613 -3.34 -3.50 -53.15
C GLY A 613 -2.27 -4.55 -53.39
N GLN A 614 -2.37 -5.28 -54.51
CA GLN A 614 -1.38 -6.30 -54.87
C GLN A 614 0.04 -5.73 -55.00
N ASP A 615 0.16 -4.47 -55.39
CA ASP A 615 1.45 -3.77 -55.46
C ASP A 615 2.10 -3.60 -54.09
N ALA A 616 1.30 -3.35 -53.03
CA ALA A 616 1.79 -3.25 -51.66
C ALA A 616 2.32 -4.59 -51.14
N LEU A 617 1.61 -5.69 -51.42
CA LEU A 617 2.10 -7.04 -51.12
C LEU A 617 3.34 -7.39 -51.95
N ASN A 618 3.37 -7.08 -53.24
CA ASN A 618 4.52 -7.36 -54.11
C ASN A 618 5.78 -6.57 -53.73
N ALA A 619 5.65 -5.47 -52.98
CA ALA A 619 6.78 -4.70 -52.45
C ALA A 619 7.45 -5.39 -51.25
N CYS A 620 6.77 -6.32 -50.57
CA CYS A 620 7.35 -7.12 -49.50
C CYS A 620 8.32 -8.16 -50.07
N SER A 621 9.56 -8.17 -49.55
CA SER A 621 10.62 -9.09 -49.96
C SER A 621 10.31 -10.56 -49.68
N ASP A 622 9.36 -10.84 -48.79
CA ASP A 622 8.87 -12.16 -48.40
C ASP A 622 7.44 -12.45 -48.88
N ALA A 623 6.93 -11.72 -49.89
CA ALA A 623 5.58 -11.92 -50.43
C ALA A 623 5.29 -13.38 -50.85
N ALA A 624 6.31 -14.11 -51.32
CA ALA A 624 6.21 -15.52 -51.69
C ALA A 624 5.94 -16.47 -50.49
N SER A 625 6.18 -16.01 -49.26
CA SER A 625 5.94 -16.76 -48.01
C SER A 625 4.51 -16.64 -47.51
N VAL A 626 3.71 -15.70 -48.06
CA VAL A 626 2.29 -15.54 -47.73
C VAL A 626 1.50 -16.70 -48.32
N SER A 627 0.72 -17.38 -47.49
CA SER A 627 -0.12 -18.48 -47.94
C SER A 627 -1.12 -18.01 -49.01
N GLY A 628 -1.39 -18.84 -50.03
CA GLY A 628 -2.30 -18.47 -51.12
C GLY A 628 -3.71 -18.06 -50.65
N TRP A 629 -4.21 -18.62 -49.55
CA TRP A 629 -5.49 -18.25 -48.95
C TRP A 629 -5.48 -16.89 -48.24
N ALA A 630 -4.30 -16.39 -47.85
CA ALA A 630 -4.13 -15.14 -47.12
C ALA A 630 -3.76 -13.96 -48.03
N GLN A 631 -3.33 -14.20 -49.27
CA GLN A 631 -2.80 -13.16 -50.18
C GLN A 631 -3.73 -11.96 -50.34
N SER A 632 -5.04 -12.19 -50.53
CA SER A 632 -6.01 -11.09 -50.65
C SER A 632 -6.08 -10.27 -49.36
N GLY A 633 -6.22 -10.93 -48.20
CA GLY A 633 -6.33 -10.25 -46.91
C GLY A 633 -5.09 -9.44 -46.57
N VAL A 634 -3.89 -10.02 -46.80
CA VAL A 634 -2.61 -9.32 -46.61
C VAL A 634 -2.49 -8.11 -47.54
N ALA A 635 -2.82 -8.26 -48.83
CA ALA A 635 -2.80 -7.15 -49.78
C ALA A 635 -3.81 -6.03 -49.43
N GLN A 636 -4.93 -6.39 -48.80
CA GLN A 636 -5.97 -5.45 -48.36
C GLN A 636 -5.53 -4.66 -47.12
N VAL A 637 -4.98 -5.32 -46.10
CA VAL A 637 -4.54 -4.63 -44.87
C VAL A 637 -3.29 -3.78 -45.09
N LEU A 638 -2.34 -4.22 -45.94
CA LEU A 638 -1.17 -3.43 -46.32
C LEU A 638 -1.55 -2.15 -47.06
N ASN A 639 -2.51 -2.26 -47.99
CA ASN A 639 -2.99 -1.10 -48.76
C ASN A 639 -3.88 -0.18 -47.92
N GLY A 640 -4.61 -0.75 -46.95
CA GLY A 640 -5.44 -0.01 -46.02
C GLY A 640 -4.68 0.63 -44.86
N GLY A 641 -3.38 0.35 -44.71
CA GLY A 641 -2.54 0.86 -43.61
C GLY A 641 -2.73 0.14 -42.27
N LEU A 642 -3.63 -0.86 -42.20
CA LEU A 642 -3.98 -1.54 -40.95
C LEU A 642 -2.85 -2.39 -40.40
N LEU A 643 -2.07 -3.04 -41.27
CA LEU A 643 -0.81 -3.68 -40.91
C LEU A 643 0.27 -3.18 -41.87
N THR A 644 1.53 -3.16 -41.43
CA THR A 644 2.66 -2.67 -42.22
C THR A 644 3.76 -3.72 -42.37
N ALA A 645 4.67 -3.48 -43.32
CA ALA A 645 5.86 -4.30 -43.50
C ALA A 645 7.05 -3.66 -42.78
N GLU A 646 7.75 -4.45 -41.98
CA GLU A 646 8.93 -4.02 -41.24
C GLU A 646 10.20 -4.40 -41.98
N ASN A 647 11.11 -3.44 -42.19
CA ASN A 647 12.34 -3.66 -42.97
C ASN A 647 12.08 -4.28 -44.37
N GLY A 648 10.91 -4.00 -44.95
CA GLY A 648 10.48 -4.54 -46.24
C GLY A 648 10.02 -6.01 -46.19
N GLN A 649 9.68 -6.56 -45.02
CA GLN A 649 9.10 -7.90 -44.83
C GLN A 649 7.75 -7.81 -44.13
N PHE A 650 6.78 -8.63 -44.56
CA PHE A 650 5.49 -8.76 -43.88
C PHE A 650 5.54 -9.79 -42.72
N ALA A 651 6.46 -10.75 -42.77
CA ALA A 651 6.64 -11.83 -41.81
C ALA A 651 5.35 -12.67 -41.59
N PRO A 652 4.76 -13.28 -42.63
CA PRO A 652 3.42 -13.89 -42.55
C PRO A 652 3.26 -15.02 -41.52
N LYS A 653 4.38 -15.64 -41.11
CA LYS A 653 4.40 -16.76 -40.16
C LYS A 653 4.79 -16.35 -38.73
N ALA A 654 5.19 -15.09 -38.52
CA ALA A 654 5.43 -14.59 -37.18
C ALA A 654 4.11 -14.53 -36.40
N THR A 655 4.19 -14.73 -35.09
CA THR A 655 3.08 -14.45 -34.18
C THR A 655 2.78 -12.96 -34.24
N ALA A 656 1.50 -12.61 -34.34
CA ALA A 656 1.07 -11.21 -34.29
C ALA A 656 1.05 -10.73 -32.84
N MET A 657 1.41 -9.46 -32.65
CA MET A 657 1.49 -8.84 -31.33
C MET A 657 0.24 -7.99 -31.02
N THR A 658 0.00 -7.70 -29.73
CA THR A 658 -1.18 -6.92 -29.27
C THR A 658 -1.23 -5.51 -29.85
N ASP A 659 -0.07 -4.85 -29.99
CA ASP A 659 0.06 -3.52 -30.58
C ASP A 659 -0.33 -3.47 -32.06
N GLU A 660 -0.04 -4.51 -32.84
CA GLU A 660 -0.44 -4.61 -34.25
C GLU A 660 -1.96 -4.59 -34.42
N LEU A 661 -2.69 -5.30 -33.54
CA LEU A 661 -4.15 -5.33 -33.55
C LEU A 661 -4.74 -4.02 -33.03
N ALA A 662 -4.21 -3.46 -31.94
CA ALA A 662 -4.65 -2.18 -31.40
C ALA A 662 -4.50 -1.05 -32.44
N ASN A 663 -3.34 -0.97 -33.09
CA ASN A 663 -3.08 0.01 -34.15
C ASN A 663 -3.98 -0.19 -35.38
N ALA A 664 -4.34 -1.43 -35.70
CA ALA A 664 -5.27 -1.73 -36.78
C ALA A 664 -6.71 -1.31 -36.44
N LEU A 665 -7.15 -1.55 -35.20
CA LEU A 665 -8.48 -1.17 -34.71
C LEU A 665 -8.64 0.34 -34.66
N ALA A 666 -7.66 1.08 -34.14
CA ALA A 666 -7.68 2.55 -34.09
C ALA A 666 -7.79 3.20 -35.48
N GLN A 667 -7.42 2.48 -36.55
CA GLN A 667 -7.52 2.95 -37.92
C GLN A 667 -8.84 2.59 -38.60
N LEU A 668 -9.64 1.67 -38.06
CA LEU A 668 -10.91 1.20 -38.63
C LEU A 668 -12.07 2.13 -38.27
#